data_AF-A0A9C9KUN3-F1
#
_entry.id   AF-A0A9C9KUN3-F1
#
_cell.length_a   1.000
_cell.length_b   1.000
_cell.length_c   1.000
_cell.angle_alpha   90.00
_cell.angle_beta   90.00
_cell.angle_gamma   90.00
#
_symmetry.space_group_name_H-M   'P 1'
#
loop_
_entity.id
_entity.type
_entity.pdbx_description
1 polymer ?
#
loop_
_entity_poly.entity_id
_entity_poly.type
_entity_poly.pdbx_seq_one_letter_code
_entity_poly.pdbx_strand_id
1 'polypeptide(L)'
;MEKLLLMQVQLLDDRYHGEGDWPPSPARLFQALIAGNAVGAHLPADCADALRWLESVPAPPEICAQRGWLAPPYTTFVPNNDLDTKGGDPRRIANIRVGKSIRPRHIDSGKPLVYSWRFEASGAAIASARRVCEMAGNLYQLGRGVDMAWANAELLDAEVYDAVINEGFGEIFRPGGGQGEIEMECPQRGSLSSLLLRFQAHRERLSSVKEGGKVKVYFANPPKARFQQVAYNPSQQWRLFDLRSDCKGSPFRSWPQEQAVSLVEQVRDKAAERLSHALPDQAEVIERVLIGRNATQIDKVRRVRLIPLSSIGHEKTDRSIRRLLVMVPPDCPLRFGDIEWAISGLALGGEGVRETVLVSAEDLSMLRHYAIESGDSHRLWRSVTPVVLSRGAARRRIAPRHRTEQAKPGGERSKEEQRASEAVIQALRHADIRPRVEAVRVQREPFSNRGLRAEAFAEGTRFDKERLWHVELHFAVPMEGPLVIGDGRYIGLGLLAPVRKTDGVLAYQIDSGLSGSVNAEQLAQAMRRAVMARVQHHIGGRRVLPSFFTGHARDGSPLRAGNHRHLVFVADLLGRRLLIIAPHVLEGRHPCTDERKNMELLDHAMRDMRVLQAGQAGSLNLSVMFIDFDDDCLFGRSLQWETVTEYKPTRYSKKLSPTEALVADVLGEVERRGLPKPQVEVLSAQEGPNGGLAGKIRLEFRGAQSGPIILGRTCHFGGGLFCRV
;
A
#
# COMPACT_ATOMS: atom_id res chain seq x y z
N MET A 1 19.37 -28.44 -13.07
CA MET A 1 18.10 -27.78 -13.42
C MET A 1 17.36 -27.54 -12.12
N GLU A 2 16.87 -26.33 -11.87
CA GLU A 2 16.14 -26.01 -10.64
C GLU A 2 14.70 -26.52 -10.74
N LYS A 3 14.19 -27.14 -9.68
CA LYS A 3 12.80 -27.59 -9.57
C LYS A 3 12.12 -26.87 -8.42
N LEU A 4 10.79 -26.84 -8.48
CA LEU A 4 9.95 -26.26 -7.45
C LEU A 4 9.04 -27.32 -6.84
N LEU A 5 8.99 -27.38 -5.51
CA LEU A 5 7.95 -28.08 -4.76
C LEU A 5 6.89 -27.05 -4.35
N LEU A 6 5.67 -27.19 -4.87
CA LEU A 6 4.54 -26.31 -4.57
C LEU A 6 3.50 -27.07 -3.75
N MET A 7 3.05 -26.49 -2.64
CA MET A 7 2.03 -27.06 -1.75
C MET A 7 0.91 -26.05 -1.53
N GLN A 8 -0.32 -26.44 -1.86
CA GLN A 8 -1.53 -25.66 -1.67
C GLN A 8 -2.30 -26.24 -0.49
N VAL A 9 -2.56 -25.43 0.53
CA VAL A 9 -3.34 -25.81 1.71
C VAL A 9 -4.66 -25.05 1.71
N GLN A 10 -5.75 -25.80 1.74
CA GLN A 10 -7.11 -25.29 1.70
C GLN A 10 -7.75 -25.38 3.09
N LEU A 11 -8.10 -24.24 3.68
CA LEU A 11 -8.86 -24.17 4.93
C LEU A 11 -10.35 -24.39 4.64
N LEU A 12 -11.07 -25.03 5.57
CA LEU A 12 -12.50 -25.36 5.41
C LEU A 12 -13.47 -24.30 5.95
N ASP A 13 -12.97 -23.29 6.68
CA ASP A 13 -13.77 -22.22 7.28
C ASP A 13 -13.13 -20.86 6.96
N ASP A 14 -13.94 -19.82 6.86
CA ASP A 14 -13.53 -18.41 6.65
C ASP A 14 -12.87 -17.80 7.92
N ARG A 15 -12.51 -18.64 8.89
CA ARG A 15 -11.93 -18.25 10.18
C ARG A 15 -10.73 -19.12 10.50
N TYR A 16 -9.59 -18.46 10.68
CA TYR A 16 -8.36 -19.08 11.17
C TYR A 16 -8.10 -18.69 12.63
N HIS A 17 -7.84 -19.68 13.49
CA HIS A 17 -7.72 -19.51 14.94
C HIS A 17 -6.29 -19.72 15.47
N GLY A 18 -5.31 -19.94 14.60
CA GLY A 18 -3.91 -20.02 15.00
C GLY A 18 -3.42 -18.71 15.64
N GLU A 19 -2.66 -18.83 16.74
CA GLU A 19 -2.06 -17.70 17.43
C GLU A 19 -0.67 -17.37 16.89
N GLY A 20 -0.32 -16.08 16.90
CA GLY A 20 0.98 -15.58 16.46
C GLY A 20 1.01 -15.32 14.96
N ASP A 21 1.62 -16.25 14.22
CA ASP A 21 2.06 -16.07 12.84
C ASP A 21 0.89 -15.97 11.84
N TRP A 22 0.92 -14.94 10.98
CA TRP A 22 0.14 -14.91 9.74
C TRP A 22 1.02 -14.51 8.55
N PRO A 23 1.01 -15.27 7.45
CA PRO A 23 0.40 -16.61 7.29
C PRO A 23 0.94 -17.66 8.28
N PRO A 24 0.29 -18.83 8.40
CA PRO A 24 0.81 -19.92 9.24
C PRO A 24 2.26 -20.23 8.86
N SER A 25 3.16 -20.23 9.84
CA SER A 25 4.59 -20.38 9.59
C SER A 25 4.95 -21.73 8.95
N PRO A 26 6.07 -21.82 8.20
CA PRO A 26 6.52 -23.09 7.63
C PRO A 26 6.76 -24.18 8.67
N ALA A 27 7.15 -23.83 9.90
CA ALA A 27 7.22 -24.77 11.02
C ALA A 27 5.85 -25.36 11.39
N ARG A 28 4.77 -24.55 11.34
CA ARG A 28 3.40 -25.02 11.59
C ARG A 28 2.92 -25.98 10.51
N LEU A 29 3.26 -25.71 9.25
CA LEU A 29 3.01 -26.64 8.14
C LEU A 29 3.83 -27.93 8.29
N PHE A 30 5.11 -27.84 8.67
CA PHE A 30 5.97 -28.99 8.93
C PHE A 30 5.40 -29.89 10.04
N GLN A 31 4.88 -29.29 11.12
CA GLN A 31 4.18 -30.01 12.18
C GLN A 31 2.88 -30.66 11.70
N ALA A 32 2.12 -29.99 10.83
CA ALA A 32 0.91 -30.55 10.23
C ALA A 32 1.20 -31.76 9.34
N LEU A 33 2.28 -31.73 8.55
CA LEU A 33 2.73 -32.88 7.75
C LEU A 33 3.08 -34.08 8.63
N ILE A 34 3.74 -33.84 9.78
CA ILE A 34 4.01 -34.92 10.76
C ILE A 34 2.70 -35.46 11.32
N ALA A 35 1.79 -34.58 11.75
CA ALA A 35 0.52 -34.99 12.36
C ALA A 35 -0.37 -35.80 11.40
N GLY A 36 -0.39 -35.45 10.11
CA GLY A 36 -1.14 -36.18 9.09
C GLY A 36 -0.57 -37.56 8.75
N ASN A 37 0.74 -37.75 8.92
CA ASN A 37 1.43 -38.98 8.50
C ASN A 37 1.87 -39.89 9.65
N ALA A 38 1.74 -39.45 10.90
CA ALA A 38 2.05 -40.26 12.07
C ALA A 38 0.80 -41.01 12.57
N VAL A 39 0.95 -42.29 12.90
CA VAL A 39 -0.07 -43.10 13.56
C VAL A 39 0.35 -43.35 15.00
N GLY A 40 -0.30 -42.65 15.93
CA GLY A 40 0.08 -42.68 17.35
C GLY A 40 1.51 -42.18 17.57
N ALA A 41 2.40 -43.07 18.00
CA ALA A 41 3.82 -42.75 18.23
C ALA A 41 4.73 -43.08 17.03
N HIS A 42 4.17 -43.62 15.94
CA HIS A 42 4.95 -44.12 14.81
C HIS A 42 4.85 -43.17 13.61
N LEU A 43 6.01 -42.67 13.17
CA LEU A 43 6.17 -41.96 11.90
C LEU A 43 6.92 -42.91 10.94
N PRO A 44 6.37 -43.24 9.76
CA PRO A 44 7.05 -44.08 8.77
C PRO A 44 8.44 -43.54 8.41
N ALA A 45 9.40 -44.45 8.18
CA ALA A 45 10.81 -44.09 7.96
C ALA A 45 10.99 -43.23 6.70
N ASP A 46 10.27 -43.55 5.63
CA ASP A 46 10.30 -42.80 4.37
C ASP A 46 9.72 -41.38 4.52
N CYS A 47 8.66 -41.20 5.32
CA CYS A 47 8.15 -39.88 5.70
C CYS A 47 9.17 -39.10 6.53
N ALA A 48 9.85 -39.76 7.47
CA ALA A 48 10.90 -39.13 8.27
C ALA A 48 12.08 -38.68 7.40
N ASP A 49 12.50 -39.49 6.43
CA ASP A 49 13.57 -39.14 5.49
C ASP A 49 13.18 -37.99 4.56
N ALA A 50 11.94 -37.97 4.07
CA ALA A 50 11.40 -36.87 3.28
C ALA A 50 11.37 -35.55 4.07
N LEU A 51 11.01 -35.58 5.36
CA LEU A 51 11.03 -34.42 6.24
C LEU A 51 12.46 -33.95 6.54
N ARG A 52 13.42 -34.88 6.76
CA ARG A 52 14.85 -34.53 6.91
C ARG A 52 15.43 -33.91 5.63
N TRP A 53 14.99 -34.38 4.47
CA TRP A 53 15.31 -33.72 3.21
C TRP A 53 14.75 -32.30 3.16
N LEU A 54 13.49 -32.10 3.55
CA LEU A 54 12.86 -30.77 3.57
C LEU A 54 13.59 -29.79 4.51
N GLU A 55 14.09 -30.25 5.65
CA GLU A 55 14.98 -29.48 6.56
C GLU A 55 16.32 -29.08 5.94
N SER A 56 16.76 -29.80 4.91
CA SER A 56 18.05 -29.60 4.25
C SER A 56 17.98 -28.66 3.05
N VAL A 57 16.77 -28.29 2.61
CA VAL A 57 16.56 -27.32 1.52
C VAL A 57 17.11 -25.96 1.98
N PRO A 58 18.10 -25.37 1.28
CA PRO A 58 18.83 -24.19 1.78
C PRO A 58 17.96 -22.94 1.96
N ALA A 59 16.97 -22.76 1.10
CA ALA A 59 16.06 -21.61 1.14
C ALA A 59 14.74 -22.00 1.83
N PRO A 60 14.28 -21.22 2.83
CA PRO A 60 12.90 -21.30 3.31
C PRO A 60 11.89 -21.06 2.18
N PRO A 61 10.62 -21.45 2.33
CA PRO A 61 9.65 -21.31 1.25
C PRO A 61 9.23 -19.85 1.02
N GLU A 62 8.89 -19.51 -0.23
CA GLU A 62 7.99 -18.37 -0.47
C GLU A 62 6.56 -18.80 -0.11
N ILE A 63 5.79 -17.89 0.50
CA ILE A 63 4.40 -18.16 0.90
C ILE A 63 3.49 -17.20 0.15
N CYS A 64 2.47 -17.70 -0.55
CA CYS A 64 1.37 -16.87 -1.03
C CYS A 64 0.17 -17.07 -0.12
N ALA A 65 -0.31 -15.98 0.48
CA ALA A 65 -1.44 -16.02 1.37
C ALA A 65 -2.31 -14.77 1.20
N GLN A 66 -3.61 -14.97 1.24
CA GLN A 66 -4.55 -13.85 1.27
C GLN A 66 -4.37 -12.94 2.48
N ARG A 67 -4.77 -11.68 2.33
CA ARG A 67 -4.81 -10.72 3.43
C ARG A 67 -6.03 -11.00 4.31
N GLY A 68 -5.83 -11.68 5.42
CA GLY A 68 -6.88 -11.86 6.42
C GLY A 68 -6.95 -10.70 7.41
N TRP A 69 -8.14 -10.32 7.89
CA TRP A 69 -8.31 -9.29 8.91
C TRP A 69 -8.62 -9.90 10.28
N LEU A 70 -8.01 -9.35 11.32
CA LEU A 70 -8.27 -9.78 12.69
C LEU A 70 -9.68 -9.35 13.12
N ALA A 71 -10.51 -10.30 13.52
CA ALA A 71 -11.79 -10.01 14.13
C ALA A 71 -11.60 -9.28 15.48
N PRO A 72 -12.62 -8.56 15.96
CA PRO A 72 -12.71 -8.22 17.37
C PRO A 72 -12.62 -9.49 18.23
N PRO A 73 -11.84 -9.49 19.32
CA PRO A 73 -11.76 -10.65 20.21
C PRO A 73 -13.11 -10.88 20.90
N TYR A 74 -13.45 -12.14 21.16
CA TYR A 74 -14.58 -12.55 21.99
C TYR A 74 -14.15 -13.58 23.02
N THR A 75 -14.86 -13.65 24.14
CA THR A 75 -14.54 -14.58 25.24
C THR A 75 -15.57 -15.69 25.31
N THR A 76 -15.09 -16.93 25.30
CA THR A 76 -15.93 -18.11 25.58
C THR A 76 -15.57 -18.67 26.96
N PHE A 77 -16.56 -19.17 27.71
CA PHE A 77 -16.34 -19.75 29.02
C PHE A 77 -16.44 -21.27 28.93
N VAL A 78 -15.30 -21.95 29.10
CA VAL A 78 -15.23 -23.42 29.05
C VAL A 78 -14.83 -24.00 30.40
N PRO A 79 -15.35 -25.18 30.79
CA PRO A 79 -14.90 -25.86 32.00
C PRO A 79 -13.40 -26.17 31.93
N ASN A 80 -12.69 -25.95 33.03
CA ASN A 80 -11.33 -26.42 33.20
C ASN A 80 -11.34 -27.92 33.55
N ASN A 81 -10.25 -28.65 33.27
CA ASN A 81 -10.13 -30.09 33.55
C ASN A 81 -9.76 -30.35 35.03
N ASP A 82 -10.52 -29.77 35.96
CA ASP A 82 -10.27 -29.78 37.42
C ASP A 82 -11.55 -30.07 38.22
N LEU A 83 -12.50 -30.79 37.61
CA LEU A 83 -13.77 -31.17 38.26
C LEU A 83 -13.55 -32.05 39.51
N ASP A 84 -12.44 -32.78 39.56
CA ASP A 84 -11.96 -33.53 40.72
C ASP A 84 -11.74 -32.63 41.94
N THR A 85 -11.25 -31.39 41.76
CA THR A 85 -11.14 -30.39 42.84
C THR A 85 -12.50 -29.96 43.40
N LYS A 86 -13.61 -30.27 42.69
CA LYS A 86 -14.99 -30.03 43.12
C LYS A 86 -15.73 -31.32 43.49
N GLY A 87 -15.01 -32.42 43.72
CA GLY A 87 -15.57 -33.70 44.11
C GLY A 87 -16.24 -34.48 42.98
N GLY A 88 -15.93 -34.14 41.72
CA GLY A 88 -16.46 -34.84 40.55
C GLY A 88 -17.93 -34.52 40.21
N ASP A 89 -18.58 -33.60 40.93
CA ASP A 89 -20.01 -33.29 40.75
C ASP A 89 -20.26 -32.44 39.50
N PRO A 90 -20.89 -32.98 38.44
CA PRO A 90 -21.15 -32.24 37.20
C PRO A 90 -22.01 -30.98 37.40
N ARG A 91 -22.82 -30.91 38.47
CA ARG A 91 -23.63 -29.73 38.78
C ARG A 91 -22.77 -28.52 39.16
N ARG A 92 -21.51 -28.72 39.54
CA ARG A 92 -20.57 -27.66 39.95
C ARG A 92 -19.68 -27.15 38.82
N ILE A 93 -19.89 -27.61 37.58
CA ILE A 93 -19.12 -27.21 36.39
C ILE A 93 -19.07 -25.67 36.20
N ALA A 94 -20.11 -24.94 36.60
CA ALA A 94 -20.12 -23.48 36.50
C ALA A 94 -18.99 -22.81 37.31
N ASN A 95 -18.54 -23.42 38.41
CA ASN A 95 -17.52 -22.87 39.30
C ASN A 95 -16.08 -23.05 38.80
N ILE A 96 -15.90 -23.79 37.71
CA ILE A 96 -14.59 -24.09 37.11
C ILE A 96 -14.51 -23.59 35.67
N ARG A 97 -15.46 -22.76 35.23
CA ARG A 97 -15.40 -22.14 33.92
C ARG A 97 -14.32 -21.08 33.88
N VAL A 98 -13.40 -21.22 32.94
CA VAL A 98 -12.35 -20.24 32.67
C VAL A 98 -12.65 -19.56 31.34
N GLY A 99 -12.53 -18.23 31.33
CA GLY A 99 -12.68 -17.43 30.10
C GLY A 99 -11.48 -17.68 29.17
N LYS A 100 -11.75 -18.14 27.96
CA LYS A 100 -10.78 -18.23 26.87
C LYS A 100 -11.09 -17.14 25.85
N SER A 101 -10.17 -16.18 25.76
CA SER A 101 -10.19 -15.14 24.73
C SER A 101 -9.83 -15.77 23.39
N ILE A 102 -10.68 -15.55 22.39
CA ILE A 102 -10.50 -16.04 21.04
C ILE A 102 -10.52 -14.83 20.12
N ARG A 103 -9.54 -14.75 19.23
CA ARG A 103 -9.46 -13.71 18.21
C ARG A 103 -9.18 -14.36 16.86
N PRO A 104 -10.22 -14.76 16.10
CA PRO A 104 -10.01 -15.38 14.81
C PRO A 104 -9.56 -14.32 13.78
N ARG A 105 -8.88 -14.78 12.75
CA ARG A 105 -8.64 -14.03 11.53
C ARG A 105 -9.69 -14.44 10.50
N HIS A 106 -10.40 -13.47 9.95
CA HIS A 106 -11.30 -13.71 8.82
C HIS A 106 -10.49 -13.78 7.54
N ILE A 107 -10.82 -14.78 6.74
CA ILE A 107 -10.20 -15.11 5.46
C ILE A 107 -11.29 -15.58 4.49
N ASP A 108 -10.98 -15.60 3.21
CA ASP A 108 -11.76 -16.21 2.13
C ASP A 108 -11.30 -17.65 1.94
N SER A 109 -12.04 -18.61 2.50
CA SER A 109 -11.75 -20.04 2.34
C SER A 109 -11.88 -20.51 0.89
N GLY A 110 -12.30 -19.68 -0.08
CA GLY A 110 -12.16 -19.98 -1.50
C GLY A 110 -10.72 -19.91 -2.03
N LYS A 111 -9.78 -19.38 -1.24
CA LYS A 111 -8.38 -19.16 -1.66
C LYS A 111 -7.39 -19.99 -0.84
N PRO A 112 -6.60 -20.87 -1.47
CA PRO A 112 -5.60 -21.67 -0.76
C PRO A 112 -4.41 -20.83 -0.28
N LEU A 113 -3.77 -21.30 0.77
CA LEU A 113 -2.42 -20.89 1.17
C LEU A 113 -1.41 -21.67 0.32
N VAL A 114 -0.43 -21.02 -0.28
CA VAL A 114 0.57 -21.68 -1.13
C VAL A 114 1.94 -21.55 -0.50
N TYR A 115 2.67 -22.65 -0.39
CA TYR A 115 4.06 -22.71 0.05
C TYR A 115 4.91 -23.27 -1.07
N SER A 116 6.05 -22.64 -1.36
CA SER A 116 6.89 -23.07 -2.47
C SER A 116 8.38 -23.09 -2.12
N TRP A 117 9.02 -24.23 -2.39
CA TRP A 117 10.46 -24.43 -2.16
C TRP A 117 11.16 -24.61 -3.50
N ARG A 118 12.24 -23.85 -3.70
CA ARG A 118 13.17 -24.07 -4.81
C ARG A 118 14.30 -24.98 -4.36
N PHE A 119 14.66 -25.92 -5.21
CA PHE A 119 15.76 -26.84 -4.93
C PHE A 119 16.46 -27.30 -6.21
N GLU A 120 17.73 -27.66 -6.07
CA GLU A 120 18.50 -28.24 -7.16
C GLU A 120 18.06 -29.69 -7.42
N ALA A 121 17.68 -29.98 -8.67
CA ALA A 121 17.19 -31.30 -9.02
C ALA A 121 18.32 -32.34 -9.03
N SER A 122 18.18 -33.36 -8.18
CA SER A 122 18.92 -34.61 -8.22
C SER A 122 17.95 -35.78 -8.09
N GLY A 123 18.34 -36.99 -8.50
CA GLY A 123 17.47 -38.18 -8.41
C GLY A 123 16.93 -38.41 -7.00
N ALA A 124 17.79 -38.27 -5.98
CA ALA A 124 17.40 -38.37 -4.58
C ALA A 124 16.49 -37.21 -4.14
N ALA A 125 16.82 -35.96 -4.49
CA ALA A 125 16.01 -34.80 -4.12
C ALA A 125 14.61 -34.86 -4.74
N ILE A 126 14.47 -35.29 -6.00
CA ILE A 126 13.17 -35.47 -6.66
C ILE A 126 12.35 -36.56 -5.96
N ALA A 127 12.96 -37.69 -5.58
CA ALA A 127 12.27 -38.76 -4.88
C ALA A 127 11.76 -38.30 -3.50
N SER A 128 12.60 -37.61 -2.71
CA SER A 128 12.18 -37.04 -1.44
C SER A 128 11.08 -35.99 -1.61
N ALA A 129 11.18 -35.11 -2.61
CA ALA A 129 10.16 -34.11 -2.89
C ALA A 129 8.81 -34.75 -3.28
N ARG A 130 8.81 -35.82 -4.09
CA ARG A 130 7.60 -36.61 -4.40
C ARG A 130 6.99 -37.22 -3.15
N ARG A 131 7.82 -37.73 -2.24
CA ARG A 131 7.31 -38.27 -0.96
C ARG A 131 6.66 -37.17 -0.12
N VAL A 132 7.21 -35.95 -0.09
CA VAL A 132 6.54 -34.80 0.54
C VAL A 132 5.21 -34.47 -0.15
N CYS A 133 5.11 -34.61 -1.48
CA CYS A 133 3.83 -34.43 -2.18
C CYS A 133 2.76 -35.44 -1.72
N GLU A 134 3.14 -36.72 -1.60
CA GLU A 134 2.25 -37.77 -1.09
C GLU A 134 1.82 -37.50 0.36
N MET A 135 2.76 -37.05 1.20
CA MET A 135 2.49 -36.70 2.60
C MET A 135 1.48 -35.56 2.75
N ALA A 136 1.46 -34.61 1.80
CA ALA A 136 0.52 -33.48 1.82
C ALA A 136 -0.94 -33.94 1.76
N GLY A 137 -1.23 -35.02 1.04
CA GLY A 137 -2.58 -35.59 0.92
C GLY A 137 -3.17 -36.11 2.24
N ASN A 138 -2.34 -36.33 3.26
CA ASN A 138 -2.78 -36.75 4.60
C ASN A 138 -2.96 -35.59 5.59
N LEU A 139 -2.70 -34.34 5.17
CA LEU A 139 -2.90 -33.17 6.00
C LEU A 139 -4.40 -32.97 6.26
N TYR A 140 -4.79 -32.87 7.53
CA TYR A 140 -6.20 -32.67 7.93
C TYR A 140 -6.42 -31.38 8.76
N GLN A 141 -5.35 -30.68 9.14
CA GLN A 141 -5.41 -29.50 10.02
C GLN A 141 -4.18 -28.61 9.81
N LEU A 142 -4.37 -27.28 9.83
CA LEU A 142 -3.29 -26.31 9.86
C LEU A 142 -3.68 -25.16 10.82
N GLY A 143 -3.13 -25.16 12.04
CA GLY A 143 -3.51 -24.21 13.10
C GLY A 143 -3.93 -24.92 14.38
N ARG A 144 -5.01 -24.46 15.00
CA ARG A 144 -5.65 -25.11 16.15
C ARG A 144 -6.53 -26.28 15.70
N GLY A 145 -6.99 -27.11 16.64
CA GLY A 145 -7.82 -28.29 16.35
C GLY A 145 -9.17 -27.99 15.65
N VAL A 146 -9.55 -26.72 15.57
CA VAL A 146 -10.75 -26.25 14.84
C VAL A 146 -10.42 -25.73 13.44
N ASP A 147 -9.13 -25.54 13.11
CA ASP A 147 -8.65 -25.05 11.82
C ASP A 147 -8.43 -26.25 10.88
N MET A 148 -9.53 -26.88 10.48
CA MET A 148 -9.53 -28.02 9.57
C MET A 148 -9.05 -27.59 8.18
N ALA A 149 -8.18 -28.40 7.58
CA ALA A 149 -7.56 -28.10 6.29
C ALA A 149 -7.25 -29.38 5.51
N TRP A 150 -7.09 -29.28 4.20
CA TRP A 150 -6.50 -30.33 3.37
C TRP A 150 -5.44 -29.73 2.45
N ALA A 151 -4.54 -30.54 1.90
CA ALA A 151 -3.49 -30.03 1.03
C ALA A 151 -3.24 -30.90 -0.21
N ASN A 152 -2.89 -30.24 -1.30
CA ASN A 152 -2.33 -30.85 -2.50
C ASN A 152 -0.93 -30.30 -2.74
N ALA A 153 -0.04 -31.10 -3.33
CA ALA A 153 1.30 -30.66 -3.66
C ALA A 153 1.80 -31.28 -4.97
N GLU A 154 2.62 -30.53 -5.69
CA GLU A 154 3.12 -30.88 -7.01
C GLU A 154 4.56 -30.41 -7.23
N LEU A 155 5.23 -31.02 -8.21
CA LEU A 155 6.56 -30.64 -8.66
C LEU A 155 6.46 -29.92 -10.00
N LEU A 156 6.95 -28.69 -10.04
CA LEU A 156 6.93 -27.84 -11.23
C LEU A 156 8.35 -27.51 -11.71
N ASP A 157 8.45 -27.17 -12.98
CA ASP A 157 9.61 -26.44 -13.49
C ASP A 157 9.56 -24.98 -13.03
N ALA A 158 10.70 -24.42 -12.64
CA ALA A 158 10.78 -23.06 -12.08
C ALA A 158 10.24 -21.99 -13.03
N GLU A 159 10.24 -22.24 -14.34
CA GLU A 159 9.72 -21.35 -15.38
C GLU A 159 8.18 -21.27 -15.41
N VAL A 160 7.49 -22.32 -14.94
CA VAL A 160 6.01 -22.39 -14.87
C VAL A 160 5.48 -21.66 -13.62
N TYR A 161 6.31 -21.51 -12.60
CA TYR A 161 5.97 -20.89 -11.31
C TYR A 161 5.45 -19.46 -11.44
N ASP A 162 6.08 -18.65 -12.29
CA ASP A 162 5.67 -17.26 -12.49
C ASP A 162 4.23 -17.19 -13.02
N ALA A 163 3.74 -18.17 -13.79
CA ALA A 163 2.34 -18.21 -14.22
C ALA A 163 1.39 -18.49 -13.04
N VAL A 164 1.69 -19.51 -12.22
CA VAL A 164 0.84 -19.97 -11.12
C VAL A 164 0.74 -18.94 -9.99
N ILE A 165 1.83 -18.29 -9.61
CA ILE A 165 1.82 -17.23 -8.58
C ILE A 165 1.07 -15.98 -9.05
N ASN A 166 1.14 -15.66 -10.35
CA ASN A 166 0.50 -14.48 -10.93
C ASN A 166 -1.03 -14.64 -11.09
N GLU A 167 -1.59 -15.84 -10.93
CA GLU A 167 -3.05 -16.07 -10.97
C GLU A 167 -3.81 -15.51 -9.75
N GLY A 168 -3.12 -14.85 -8.80
CA GLY A 168 -3.77 -13.91 -7.87
C GLY A 168 -4.26 -14.52 -6.55
N PHE A 169 -3.55 -15.53 -6.02
CA PHE A 169 -3.93 -16.21 -4.77
C PHE A 169 -3.79 -15.36 -3.50
N GLY A 170 -2.99 -14.28 -3.50
CA GLY A 170 -2.85 -13.41 -2.33
C GLY A 170 -1.59 -12.55 -2.31
N GLU A 171 -1.23 -12.06 -1.13
CA GLU A 171 0.04 -11.41 -0.82
C GLU A 171 1.18 -12.45 -0.80
N ILE A 172 2.35 -12.06 -1.28
CA ILE A 172 3.53 -12.93 -1.33
C ILE A 172 4.47 -12.55 -0.19
N PHE A 173 4.81 -13.52 0.65
CA PHE A 173 5.76 -13.43 1.74
C PHE A 173 7.04 -14.13 1.31
N ARG A 174 8.13 -13.37 1.28
CA ARG A 174 9.44 -13.87 0.85
C ARG A 174 10.43 -13.92 2.00
N PRO A 175 11.14 -15.04 2.18
CA PRO A 175 12.21 -15.10 3.17
C PRO A 175 13.39 -14.25 2.69
N GLY A 176 14.08 -13.58 3.60
CA GLY A 176 15.30 -12.84 3.29
C GLY A 176 16.21 -12.64 4.49
N GLY A 177 17.41 -12.11 4.25
CA GLY A 177 18.35 -11.77 5.33
C GLY A 177 17.99 -10.45 6.01
N GLY A 178 18.10 -10.38 7.34
CA GLY A 178 17.95 -9.13 8.11
C GLY A 178 16.81 -9.14 9.12
N GLN A 179 16.46 -7.96 9.65
CA GLN A 179 15.29 -7.77 10.51
C GLN A 179 14.07 -7.50 9.62
N GLY A 180 13.02 -8.30 9.80
CA GLY A 180 11.72 -8.09 9.14
C GLY A 180 10.65 -7.76 10.16
N GLU A 181 9.53 -7.17 9.71
CA GLU A 181 8.36 -6.98 10.57
C GLU A 181 7.71 -8.32 10.96
N ILE A 182 7.94 -9.35 10.14
CA ILE A 182 7.37 -10.68 10.32
C ILE A 182 8.52 -11.68 10.45
N GLU A 183 8.69 -12.23 11.65
CA GLU A 183 9.58 -13.37 11.89
C GLU A 183 8.74 -14.64 11.95
N MET A 184 9.15 -15.67 11.20
CA MET A 184 8.47 -16.96 11.20
C MET A 184 9.44 -18.10 11.49
N GLU A 185 8.98 -19.05 12.30
CA GLU A 185 9.66 -20.32 12.50
C GLU A 185 9.67 -21.14 11.19
N CYS A 186 10.86 -21.51 10.73
CA CYS A 186 11.06 -22.38 9.58
C CYS A 186 11.78 -23.67 9.99
N PRO A 187 11.52 -24.80 9.30
CA PRO A 187 12.30 -26.02 9.51
C PRO A 187 13.77 -25.76 9.22
N GLN A 188 14.63 -26.36 10.05
CA GLN A 188 16.08 -26.42 9.86
C GLN A 188 16.54 -27.83 10.19
N ARG A 189 17.78 -28.18 9.84
CA ARG A 189 18.37 -29.47 10.20
C ARG A 189 18.20 -29.74 11.71
N GLY A 190 17.51 -30.84 12.03
CA GLY A 190 17.24 -31.27 13.41
C GLY A 190 15.88 -30.84 13.97
N SER A 191 15.04 -30.15 13.21
CA SER A 191 13.68 -29.78 13.64
C SER A 191 12.82 -31.00 13.97
N LEU A 192 12.78 -32.02 13.11
CA LEU A 192 12.09 -33.30 13.28
C LEU A 192 12.61 -34.02 14.52
N SER A 193 13.93 -34.15 14.67
CA SER A 193 14.53 -34.78 15.85
C SER A 193 14.11 -34.08 17.14
N SER A 194 14.01 -32.74 17.12
CA SER A 194 13.55 -31.96 18.28
C SER A 194 12.06 -32.20 18.59
N LEU A 195 11.22 -32.36 17.57
CA LEU A 195 9.80 -32.67 17.73
C LEU A 195 9.58 -34.09 18.26
N LEU A 196 10.34 -35.07 17.76
CA LEU A 196 10.29 -36.45 18.23
C LEU A 196 10.73 -36.54 19.71
N LEU A 197 11.82 -35.87 20.08
CA LEU A 197 12.27 -35.78 21.47
C LEU A 197 11.22 -35.11 22.37
N ARG A 198 10.62 -34.00 21.89
CA ARG A 198 9.55 -33.30 22.61
C ARG A 198 8.34 -34.20 22.82
N PHE A 199 7.95 -34.98 21.82
CA PHE A 199 6.83 -35.93 21.90
C PHE A 199 7.11 -37.04 22.93
N GLN A 200 8.30 -37.63 22.92
CA GLN A 200 8.72 -38.63 23.92
C GLN A 200 8.66 -38.06 25.33
N ALA A 201 9.30 -36.89 25.57
CA ALA A 201 9.26 -36.22 26.87
C ALA A 201 7.82 -35.86 27.31
N HIS A 202 6.93 -35.52 26.37
CA HIS A 202 5.55 -35.21 26.67
C HIS A 202 4.74 -36.44 27.14
N ARG A 203 5.11 -37.65 26.66
CA ARG A 203 4.52 -38.92 27.12
C ARG A 203 4.94 -39.28 28.55
N GLU A 204 6.12 -38.83 28.95
CA GLU A 204 6.70 -39.09 30.27
C GLU A 204 6.50 -37.93 31.26
N ARG A 205 5.74 -36.90 30.87
CA ARG A 205 5.60 -35.63 31.63
C ARG A 205 5.00 -35.79 33.03
N LEU A 206 4.28 -36.89 33.28
CA LEU A 206 3.67 -37.21 34.55
C LEU A 206 4.43 -38.40 35.15
N SER A 207 5.20 -38.15 36.20
CA SER A 207 5.87 -39.22 36.95
C SER A 207 5.34 -39.28 38.37
N SER A 208 4.89 -40.46 38.80
CA SER A 208 4.42 -40.69 40.16
C SER A 208 5.55 -41.23 41.04
N VAL A 209 5.84 -40.55 42.14
CA VAL A 209 6.79 -41.03 43.15
C VAL A 209 6.02 -41.28 44.45
N LYS A 210 6.22 -42.46 45.04
CA LYS A 210 5.66 -42.82 46.34
C LYS A 210 6.59 -42.26 47.42
N GLU A 211 6.11 -41.28 48.18
CA GLU A 211 6.85 -40.68 49.29
C GLU A 211 6.07 -41.00 50.58
N GLY A 212 6.49 -42.04 51.29
CA GLY A 212 5.72 -42.64 52.39
C GLY A 212 4.38 -43.24 51.91
N GLY A 213 3.30 -42.94 52.64
CA GLY A 213 1.93 -43.41 52.32
C GLY A 213 1.18 -42.61 51.24
N LYS A 214 1.81 -41.59 50.63
CA LYS A 214 1.17 -40.71 49.63
C LYS A 214 1.90 -40.77 48.29
N VAL A 215 1.15 -40.73 47.18
CA VAL A 215 1.68 -40.64 45.82
C VAL A 215 1.77 -39.17 45.44
N LYS A 216 2.98 -38.66 45.14
CA LYS A 216 3.17 -37.33 44.53
C LYS A 216 3.34 -37.47 43.02
N VAL A 217 2.62 -36.65 42.27
CA VAL A 217 2.76 -36.56 40.80
C VAL A 217 3.65 -35.35 40.49
N TYR A 218 4.79 -35.61 39.86
CA TYR A 218 5.67 -34.57 39.33
C TYR A 218 5.31 -34.27 37.89
N PHE A 219 5.34 -32.99 37.55
CA PHE A 219 5.08 -32.49 36.21
C PHE A 219 6.34 -31.88 35.62
N ALA A 220 6.79 -32.41 34.48
CA ALA A 220 7.94 -31.89 33.74
C ALA A 220 7.48 -31.26 32.41
N ASN A 221 7.93 -30.04 32.14
CA ASN A 221 7.68 -29.39 30.86
C ASN A 221 8.55 -30.04 29.77
N PRO A 222 7.98 -30.44 28.62
CA PRO A 222 8.76 -30.99 27.52
C PRO A 222 9.66 -29.92 26.89
N PRO A 223 10.84 -30.29 26.36
CA PRO A 223 11.79 -29.34 25.77
C PRO A 223 11.18 -28.61 24.59
N LYS A 224 11.56 -27.34 24.39
CA LYS A 224 11.08 -26.54 23.25
C LYS A 224 11.50 -27.17 21.92
N ALA A 225 10.61 -27.13 20.93
CA ALA A 225 10.96 -27.50 19.57
C ALA A 225 12.02 -26.54 19.02
N ARG A 226 12.86 -27.02 18.09
CA ARG A 226 13.93 -26.24 17.48
C ARG A 226 13.57 -25.91 16.03
N PHE A 227 13.38 -24.63 15.76
CA PHE A 227 13.18 -24.06 14.44
C PHE A 227 14.11 -22.85 14.29
N GLN A 228 14.45 -22.51 13.04
CA GLN A 228 15.16 -21.27 12.77
C GLN A 228 14.15 -20.13 12.65
N GLN A 229 14.47 -18.97 13.19
CA GLN A 229 13.69 -17.75 12.95
C GLN A 229 14.14 -17.14 11.63
N VAL A 230 13.20 -16.92 10.72
CA VAL A 230 13.44 -16.35 9.40
C VAL A 230 12.61 -15.09 9.26
N ALA A 231 13.25 -13.99 8.90
CA ALA A 231 12.56 -12.77 8.53
C ALA A 231 11.88 -12.94 7.17
N TYR A 232 10.57 -12.68 7.14
CA TYR A 232 9.78 -12.58 5.93
C TYR A 232 9.53 -11.12 5.60
N ASN A 233 9.61 -10.80 4.31
CA ASN A 233 9.52 -9.44 3.78
C ASN A 233 10.43 -8.45 4.55
N PRO A 234 11.74 -8.76 4.71
CA PRO A 234 12.63 -7.87 5.44
C PRO A 234 12.64 -6.47 4.84
N SER A 235 12.62 -5.45 5.69
CA SER A 235 12.57 -4.07 5.24
C SER A 235 13.91 -3.69 4.60
N GLN A 236 13.83 -2.90 3.52
CA GLN A 236 15.03 -2.34 2.91
C GLN A 236 15.63 -1.31 3.87
N GLN A 237 16.94 -1.36 4.08
CA GLN A 237 17.64 -0.33 4.83
C GLN A 237 17.90 0.87 3.92
N TRP A 238 17.76 2.08 4.45
CA TRP A 238 17.94 3.28 3.65
C TRP A 238 18.52 4.44 4.47
N ARG A 239 19.24 5.36 3.79
CA ARG A 239 19.69 6.63 4.36
C ARG A 239 19.42 7.76 3.37
N LEU A 240 18.92 8.89 3.88
CA LEU A 240 18.74 10.12 3.11
C LEU A 240 19.93 11.05 3.33
N PHE A 241 20.48 11.58 2.25
CA PHE A 241 21.54 12.59 2.27
C PHE A 241 21.04 13.90 1.66
N ASP A 242 21.32 15.02 2.30
CA ASP A 242 21.17 16.35 1.74
C ASP A 242 22.38 16.72 0.89
N LEU A 243 22.13 17.39 -0.24
CA LEU A 243 23.17 18.05 -1.03
C LEU A 243 23.40 19.44 -0.44
N ARG A 244 24.59 19.66 0.12
CA ARG A 244 24.93 20.87 0.88
C ARG A 244 26.17 21.55 0.32
N SER A 245 26.32 22.84 0.59
CA SER A 245 27.56 23.56 0.31
C SER A 245 28.58 23.32 1.41
N ASP A 246 29.85 23.17 1.04
CA ASP A 246 30.96 23.12 2.00
C ASP A 246 31.37 24.53 2.45
N CYS A 247 30.45 25.27 3.07
CA CYS A 247 30.71 26.59 3.59
C CYS A 247 29.92 26.86 4.88
N LYS A 248 30.24 27.97 5.55
CA LYS A 248 29.57 28.38 6.79
C LYS A 248 28.05 28.45 6.60
N GLY A 249 27.32 27.73 7.44
CA GLY A 249 25.85 27.64 7.40
C GLY A 249 25.30 26.53 6.51
N SER A 250 26.15 25.82 5.74
CA SER A 250 25.80 24.63 4.97
C SER A 250 24.45 24.74 4.24
N PRO A 251 24.24 25.74 3.37
CA PRO A 251 22.99 25.87 2.63
C PRO A 251 22.79 24.70 1.65
N PHE A 252 21.53 24.41 1.32
CA PHE A 252 21.19 23.45 0.28
C PHE A 252 21.82 23.83 -1.07
N ARG A 253 22.28 22.81 -1.80
CA ARG A 253 22.70 22.91 -3.20
C ARG A 253 21.63 22.28 -4.09
N SER A 254 21.24 23.00 -5.13
CA SER A 254 20.36 22.48 -6.18
C SER A 254 21.20 21.84 -7.27
N TRP A 255 20.86 20.60 -7.61
CA TRP A 255 21.42 19.87 -8.74
C TRP A 255 20.36 19.79 -9.86
N PRO A 256 20.70 20.12 -11.12
CA PRO A 256 19.75 20.09 -12.23
C PRO A 256 19.10 18.71 -12.40
N GLN A 257 17.79 18.68 -12.64
CA GLN A 257 17.03 17.44 -12.65
C GLN A 257 17.48 16.51 -13.78
N GLU A 258 17.72 17.09 -14.95
CA GLU A 258 18.21 16.44 -16.17
C GLU A 258 19.61 15.82 -16.01
N GLN A 259 20.39 16.29 -15.03
CA GLN A 259 21.72 15.76 -14.70
C GLN A 259 21.69 14.73 -13.56
N ALA A 260 20.54 14.11 -13.27
CA ALA A 260 20.39 13.08 -12.23
C ALA A 260 21.37 11.91 -12.41
N VAL A 261 21.65 11.50 -13.64
CA VAL A 261 22.59 10.41 -13.95
C VAL A 261 24.01 10.78 -13.53
N SER A 262 24.47 11.98 -13.90
CA SER A 262 25.80 12.47 -13.52
C SER A 262 25.98 12.51 -11.99
N LEU A 263 24.96 12.97 -11.26
CA LEU A 263 24.97 12.92 -9.79
C LEU A 263 25.19 11.50 -9.27
N VAL A 264 24.39 10.54 -9.75
CA VAL A 264 24.47 9.15 -9.28
C VAL A 264 25.81 8.52 -9.64
N GLU A 265 26.33 8.76 -10.84
CA GLU A 265 27.62 8.22 -11.27
C GLU A 265 28.77 8.76 -10.42
N GLN A 266 28.82 10.07 -10.17
CA GLN A 266 29.83 10.66 -9.29
C GLN A 266 29.79 10.07 -7.87
N VAL A 267 28.60 9.91 -7.30
CA VAL A 267 28.46 9.35 -5.95
C VAL A 267 28.84 7.87 -5.92
N ARG A 268 28.33 7.10 -6.89
CA ARG A 268 28.62 5.66 -7.03
C ARG A 268 30.10 5.40 -7.16
N ASP A 269 30.78 6.11 -8.06
CA ASP A 269 32.17 5.84 -8.42
C ASP A 269 33.10 6.22 -7.27
N LYS A 270 32.88 7.39 -6.63
CA LYS A 270 33.65 7.79 -5.44
C LYS A 270 33.38 6.91 -4.22
N ALA A 271 32.13 6.47 -4.02
CA ALA A 271 31.81 5.54 -2.94
C ALA A 271 32.44 4.16 -3.18
N ALA A 272 32.41 3.67 -4.41
CA ALA A 272 33.03 2.39 -4.79
C ALA A 272 34.56 2.44 -4.64
N GLU A 273 35.20 3.56 -5.00
CA GLU A 273 36.63 3.79 -4.78
C GLU A 273 36.98 3.74 -3.29
N ARG A 274 36.27 4.52 -2.45
CA ARG A 274 36.47 4.52 -0.99
C ARG A 274 36.25 3.14 -0.37
N LEU A 275 35.20 2.42 -0.78
CA LEU A 275 34.91 1.07 -0.30
C LEU A 275 35.97 0.06 -0.73
N SER A 276 36.39 0.10 -1.99
CA SER A 276 37.38 -0.86 -2.51
C SER A 276 38.75 -0.67 -1.85
N HIS A 277 39.10 0.57 -1.50
CA HIS A 277 40.30 0.85 -0.71
C HIS A 277 40.18 0.35 0.74
N ALA A 278 39.03 0.50 1.38
CA ALA A 278 38.81 0.07 2.76
C ALA A 278 38.58 -1.45 2.92
N LEU A 279 38.00 -2.09 1.90
CA LEU A 279 37.58 -3.49 1.87
C LEU A 279 38.08 -4.18 0.58
N PRO A 280 39.39 -4.34 0.40
CA PRO A 280 39.95 -4.90 -0.84
C PRO A 280 39.45 -6.32 -1.12
N ASP A 281 39.24 -7.13 -0.09
CA ASP A 281 38.69 -8.50 -0.21
C ASP A 281 37.26 -8.55 -0.75
N GLN A 282 36.54 -7.41 -0.77
CA GLN A 282 35.18 -7.30 -1.28
C GLN A 282 35.10 -6.53 -2.62
N ALA A 283 36.23 -6.20 -3.25
CA ALA A 283 36.25 -5.39 -4.48
C ALA A 283 35.36 -5.97 -5.60
N GLU A 284 35.38 -7.28 -5.82
CA GLU A 284 34.52 -7.94 -6.82
C GLU A 284 33.03 -7.83 -6.48
N VAL A 285 32.70 -7.86 -5.19
CA VAL A 285 31.32 -7.70 -4.71
C VAL A 285 30.86 -6.25 -4.92
N ILE A 286 31.72 -5.27 -4.64
CA ILE A 286 31.47 -3.84 -4.85
C ILE A 286 31.22 -3.56 -6.34
N GLU A 287 32.06 -4.10 -7.23
CA GLU A 287 31.89 -3.97 -8.69
C GLU A 287 30.55 -4.54 -9.17
N ARG A 288 30.11 -5.70 -8.65
CA ARG A 288 28.83 -6.30 -9.05
C ARG A 288 27.60 -5.61 -8.47
N VAL A 289 27.65 -5.24 -7.19
CA VAL A 289 26.47 -4.83 -6.41
C VAL A 289 26.27 -3.32 -6.38
N LEU A 290 27.35 -2.53 -6.35
CA LEU A 290 27.28 -1.07 -6.37
C LEU A 290 27.41 -0.53 -7.80
N ILE A 291 28.50 -0.88 -8.51
CA ILE A 291 28.75 -0.37 -9.87
C ILE A 291 27.84 -1.05 -10.90
N GLY A 292 27.68 -2.38 -10.78
CA GLY A 292 26.90 -3.21 -11.70
C GLY A 292 27.70 -3.75 -12.89
N ARG A 293 29.02 -3.81 -12.81
CA ARG A 293 29.87 -4.52 -13.79
C ARG A 293 29.88 -6.01 -13.47
N ASN A 294 29.86 -6.86 -14.49
CA ASN A 294 29.84 -8.32 -14.35
C ASN A 294 28.70 -8.87 -13.47
N ALA A 295 27.61 -8.11 -13.30
CA ALA A 295 26.49 -8.49 -12.46
C ALA A 295 25.59 -9.53 -13.14
N THR A 296 25.26 -10.60 -12.42
CA THR A 296 24.31 -11.63 -12.85
C THR A 296 22.85 -11.17 -12.65
N GLN A 297 21.87 -11.99 -13.05
CA GLN A 297 20.45 -11.68 -12.78
C GLN A 297 20.14 -11.66 -11.28
N ILE A 298 20.77 -12.55 -10.51
CA ILE A 298 20.62 -12.61 -9.03
C ILE A 298 21.21 -11.34 -8.40
N ASP A 299 22.33 -10.83 -8.93
CA ASP A 299 22.94 -9.62 -8.38
C ASP A 299 22.02 -8.41 -8.51
N LYS A 300 21.19 -8.31 -9.55
CA LYS A 300 20.29 -7.15 -9.79
C LYS A 300 19.32 -6.88 -8.64
N VAL A 301 18.84 -7.90 -7.94
CA VAL A 301 17.94 -7.74 -6.78
C VAL A 301 18.68 -7.36 -5.50
N ARG A 302 20.00 -7.62 -5.45
CA ARG A 302 20.89 -7.30 -4.31
C ARG A 302 21.54 -5.92 -4.42
N ARG A 303 21.41 -5.23 -5.56
CA ARG A 303 22.09 -3.96 -5.86
C ARG A 303 21.61 -2.80 -5.00
N VAL A 304 22.59 -2.02 -4.52
CA VAL A 304 22.36 -0.71 -3.89
C VAL A 304 21.71 0.22 -4.91
N ARG A 305 20.69 0.97 -4.47
CA ARG A 305 20.01 1.99 -5.29
C ARG A 305 20.36 3.37 -4.77
N LEU A 306 20.87 4.20 -5.66
CA LEU A 306 21.08 5.64 -5.43
C LEU A 306 19.97 6.38 -6.19
N ILE A 307 19.08 7.02 -5.45
CA ILE A 307 17.83 7.59 -5.95
C ILE A 307 17.83 9.10 -5.68
N PRO A 308 18.17 9.93 -6.69
CA PRO A 308 18.06 11.38 -6.59
C PRO A 308 16.60 11.77 -6.39
N LEU A 309 16.30 12.48 -5.29
CA LEU A 309 14.96 12.95 -5.01
C LEU A 309 14.80 14.38 -5.53
N SER A 310 14.08 14.52 -6.64
CA SER A 310 13.62 15.83 -7.10
C SER A 310 12.74 16.48 -6.03
N SER A 311 12.85 17.80 -5.87
CA SER A 311 12.02 18.53 -4.91
C SER A 311 10.58 18.62 -5.43
N ILE A 312 9.60 18.16 -4.65
CA ILE A 312 8.17 18.10 -4.99
C ILE A 312 7.32 18.48 -3.76
N GLY A 313 6.00 18.60 -3.91
CA GLY A 313 5.08 18.82 -2.77
C GLY A 313 4.52 20.24 -2.63
N HIS A 314 4.95 21.18 -3.48
CA HIS A 314 4.38 22.53 -3.55
C HIS A 314 4.40 23.03 -5.00
N GLU A 315 3.36 23.77 -5.41
CA GLU A 315 3.13 24.17 -6.81
C GLU A 315 4.25 25.07 -7.38
N LYS A 316 4.88 25.86 -6.50
CA LYS A 316 5.99 26.77 -6.86
C LYS A 316 7.38 26.14 -6.80
N THR A 317 7.50 24.87 -6.40
CA THR A 317 8.82 24.23 -6.22
C THR A 317 9.46 23.88 -7.55
N ASP A 318 10.72 24.27 -7.73
CA ASP A 318 11.54 23.80 -8.84
C ASP A 318 11.87 22.30 -8.66
N ARG A 319 11.94 21.54 -9.76
CA ARG A 319 12.17 20.09 -9.70
C ARG A 319 13.64 19.71 -9.51
N SER A 320 14.50 20.66 -9.11
CA SER A 320 15.91 20.36 -8.87
C SER A 320 16.08 19.36 -7.72
N ILE A 321 17.17 18.60 -7.82
CA ILE A 321 17.53 17.59 -6.82
C ILE A 321 18.29 18.30 -5.70
N ARG A 322 17.84 18.08 -4.47
CA ARG A 322 18.50 18.58 -3.26
C ARG A 322 18.86 17.47 -2.30
N ARG A 323 18.43 16.24 -2.59
CA ARG A 323 18.60 15.07 -1.74
C ARG A 323 18.86 13.81 -2.54
N LEU A 324 19.63 12.90 -1.96
CA LEU A 324 19.90 11.57 -2.50
C LEU A 324 19.48 10.53 -1.48
N LEU A 325 18.56 9.65 -1.87
CA LEU A 325 18.19 8.49 -1.09
C LEU A 325 19.07 7.30 -1.48
N VAL A 326 19.69 6.67 -0.49
CA VAL A 326 20.46 5.44 -0.64
C VAL A 326 19.62 4.31 -0.07
N MET A 327 19.30 3.29 -0.87
CA MET A 327 18.59 2.11 -0.43
C MET A 327 19.43 0.86 -0.66
N VAL A 328 19.48 0.01 0.37
CA VAL A 328 20.22 -1.24 0.40
C VAL A 328 19.23 -2.39 0.56
N PRO A 329 19.10 -3.26 -0.44
CA PRO A 329 18.24 -4.43 -0.35
C PRO A 329 18.66 -5.37 0.79
N PRO A 330 17.73 -6.13 1.38
CA PRO A 330 18.02 -7.00 2.53
C PRO A 330 19.08 -8.07 2.23
N ASP A 331 19.08 -8.60 1.01
CA ASP A 331 20.05 -9.62 0.55
C ASP A 331 21.34 -9.01 -0.02
N CYS A 332 21.59 -7.72 0.20
CA CYS A 332 22.84 -7.08 -0.20
C CYS A 332 24.01 -7.64 0.63
N PRO A 333 25.07 -8.14 0.00
CA PRO A 333 26.23 -8.69 0.73
C PRO A 333 27.08 -7.62 1.43
N LEU A 334 26.98 -6.36 1.00
CA LEU A 334 27.67 -5.24 1.62
C LEU A 334 26.87 -4.73 2.82
N ARG A 335 27.54 -4.46 3.94
CA ARG A 335 26.88 -3.94 5.13
C ARG A 335 26.42 -2.50 4.88
N PHE A 336 25.22 -2.19 5.37
CA PHE A 336 24.64 -0.85 5.24
C PHE A 336 25.52 0.25 5.84
N GLY A 337 26.14 0.00 7.01
CA GLY A 337 27.04 0.96 7.66
C GLY A 337 28.28 1.31 6.82
N ASP A 338 28.82 0.34 6.06
CA ASP A 338 29.98 0.58 5.19
C ASP A 338 29.58 1.45 4.00
N ILE A 339 28.41 1.18 3.40
CA ILE A 339 27.84 2.00 2.31
C ILE A 339 27.57 3.43 2.80
N GLU A 340 26.97 3.57 3.98
CA GLU A 340 26.71 4.88 4.58
C GLU A 340 28.00 5.67 4.80
N TRP A 341 29.00 5.04 5.42
CA TRP A 341 30.32 5.64 5.65
C TRP A 341 30.96 6.11 4.35
N ALA A 342 30.91 5.28 3.30
CA ALA A 342 31.54 5.59 2.02
C ALA A 342 30.91 6.82 1.34
N ILE A 343 29.59 7.01 1.50
CA ILE A 343 28.83 8.10 0.89
C ILE A 343 28.90 9.39 1.71
N SER A 344 28.98 9.27 3.05
CA SER A 344 29.03 10.42 3.94
C SER A 344 30.24 11.32 3.66
N GLY A 345 30.01 12.63 3.58
CA GLY A 345 31.06 13.61 3.33
C GLY A 345 31.72 13.51 1.95
N LEU A 346 31.06 12.86 0.97
CA LEU A 346 31.54 12.90 -0.42
C LEU A 346 31.38 14.30 -0.99
N ALA A 347 32.49 14.89 -1.45
CA ALA A 347 32.50 16.10 -2.25
C ALA A 347 32.26 15.76 -3.73
N LEU A 348 31.38 16.51 -4.37
CA LEU A 348 30.92 16.39 -5.76
C LEU A 348 31.20 17.69 -6.51
N GLY A 349 31.47 17.60 -7.80
CA GLY A 349 31.83 18.75 -8.64
C GLY A 349 31.89 18.43 -10.13
N GLY A 350 32.05 19.46 -10.96
CA GLY A 350 32.13 19.35 -12.42
C GLY A 350 31.79 20.66 -13.13
N GLU A 351 31.84 20.67 -14.46
CA GLU A 351 31.46 21.85 -15.25
C GLU A 351 29.99 22.23 -15.00
N GLY A 352 29.75 23.47 -14.59
CA GLY A 352 28.40 24.01 -14.34
C GLY A 352 27.76 23.63 -13.00
N VAL A 353 28.42 22.80 -12.17
CA VAL A 353 27.90 22.38 -10.86
C VAL A 353 28.75 22.97 -9.74
N ARG A 354 28.11 23.66 -8.79
CA ARG A 354 28.78 24.21 -7.61
C ARG A 354 29.23 23.08 -6.69
N GLU A 355 30.38 23.26 -6.04
CA GLU A 355 30.88 22.33 -5.02
C GLU A 355 29.77 21.95 -4.03
N THR A 356 29.57 20.64 -3.91
CA THR A 356 28.45 20.03 -3.18
C THR A 356 28.99 18.88 -2.34
N VAL A 357 28.58 18.79 -1.08
CA VAL A 357 28.93 17.70 -0.17
C VAL A 357 27.66 16.97 0.25
N LEU A 358 27.74 15.65 0.37
CA LEU A 358 26.67 14.81 0.90
C LEU A 358 26.72 14.74 2.42
N VAL A 359 25.65 15.18 3.07
CA VAL A 359 25.50 15.18 4.53
C VAL A 359 24.25 14.39 4.89
N SER A 360 24.31 13.55 5.92
CA SER A 360 23.13 12.80 6.39
C SER A 360 21.99 13.78 6.74
N ALA A 361 20.79 13.51 6.23
CA ALA A 361 19.64 14.40 6.39
C ALA A 361 18.96 14.18 7.74
N GLU A 362 18.73 15.28 8.47
CA GLU A 362 17.90 15.27 9.69
C GLU A 362 16.40 15.39 9.36
N ASP A 363 16.07 16.15 8.31
CA ASP A 363 14.69 16.35 7.84
C ASP A 363 14.29 15.28 6.81
N LEU A 364 13.45 14.35 7.25
CA LEU A 364 12.92 13.26 6.45
C LEU A 364 11.57 13.57 5.79
N SER A 365 11.02 14.78 5.96
CA SER A 365 9.68 15.13 5.46
C SER A 365 9.50 14.91 3.96
N MET A 366 10.59 15.08 3.19
CA MET A 366 10.61 14.86 1.74
C MET A 366 10.21 13.43 1.33
N LEU A 367 10.54 12.43 2.16
CA LEU A 367 10.25 11.02 1.91
C LEU A 367 8.76 10.73 1.82
N ARG A 368 7.94 11.45 2.61
CA ARG A 368 6.49 11.33 2.57
C ARG A 368 5.94 11.64 1.18
N HIS A 369 6.55 12.56 0.44
CA HIS A 369 6.09 12.91 -0.91
C HIS A 369 6.31 11.80 -1.93
N TYR A 370 7.18 10.84 -1.62
CA TYR A 370 7.43 9.64 -2.41
C TYR A 370 6.80 8.39 -1.79
N ALA A 371 5.90 8.55 -0.81
CA ALA A 371 5.28 7.49 -0.02
C ALA A 371 6.28 6.51 0.65
N ILE A 372 7.45 7.01 1.03
CA ILE A 372 8.44 6.28 1.84
C ILE A 372 8.17 6.62 3.30
N GLU A 373 7.99 5.60 4.15
CA GLU A 373 7.69 5.74 5.59
C GLU A 373 6.51 6.66 5.91
N SER A 374 5.62 6.87 4.94
CA SER A 374 4.42 7.69 5.12
C SER A 374 3.32 6.92 5.86
N GLY A 375 3.37 5.58 5.82
CA GLY A 375 2.23 4.73 6.17
C GLY A 375 1.07 4.83 5.17
N ASP A 376 1.22 5.61 4.10
CA ASP A 376 0.24 5.83 3.04
C ASP A 376 0.58 5.01 1.80
N SER A 377 -0.46 4.50 1.14
CA SER A 377 -0.35 3.76 -0.11
C SER A 377 -1.27 4.37 -1.17
N HIS A 378 -0.82 4.37 -2.41
CA HIS A 378 -1.45 5.09 -3.52
C HIS A 378 -1.61 4.17 -4.73
N ARG A 379 -2.72 4.30 -5.47
CA ARG A 379 -2.93 3.54 -6.71
C ARG A 379 -2.39 4.27 -7.93
N LEU A 380 -2.44 5.61 -7.94
CA LEU A 380 -2.00 6.41 -9.07
C LEU A 380 -0.59 6.95 -8.84
N TRP A 381 0.30 6.71 -9.80
CA TRP A 381 1.71 7.10 -9.74
C TRP A 381 2.13 7.73 -11.06
N ARG A 382 2.92 8.81 -10.98
CA ARG A 382 3.43 9.53 -12.16
C ARG A 382 4.95 9.66 -12.07
N SER A 383 5.64 9.44 -13.18
CA SER A 383 7.09 9.61 -13.28
C SER A 383 7.50 11.05 -13.03
N VAL A 384 8.46 11.24 -12.13
CA VAL A 384 9.15 12.51 -11.84
C VAL A 384 10.40 12.63 -12.71
N THR A 385 11.15 11.54 -12.88
CA THR A 385 12.19 11.40 -13.90
C THR A 385 11.73 10.35 -14.92
N PRO A 386 12.03 10.51 -16.21
CA PRO A 386 11.55 9.61 -17.25
C PRO A 386 12.07 8.18 -17.05
N VAL A 387 11.24 7.21 -17.43
CA VAL A 387 11.54 5.78 -17.40
C VAL A 387 12.27 5.40 -18.68
N VAL A 388 13.41 4.72 -18.54
CA VAL A 388 14.14 4.14 -19.66
C VAL A 388 13.54 2.77 -19.98
N LEU A 389 12.82 2.66 -21.10
CA LEU A 389 12.20 1.41 -21.54
C LEU A 389 13.15 0.58 -22.42
N SER A 390 12.81 -0.69 -22.62
CA SER A 390 13.58 -1.61 -23.48
C SER A 390 13.68 -1.09 -24.92
N ARG A 391 14.67 -1.56 -25.69
CA ARG A 391 14.90 -1.08 -27.07
C ARG A 391 13.68 -1.25 -27.98
N GLY A 392 12.83 -2.25 -27.74
CA GLY A 392 11.59 -2.48 -28.53
C GLY A 392 10.55 -1.36 -28.39
N ALA A 393 10.62 -0.57 -27.31
CA ALA A 393 9.77 0.59 -27.07
C ALA A 393 10.36 1.92 -27.55
N ALA A 394 11.49 1.89 -28.26
CA ALA A 394 12.09 3.10 -28.82
C ALA A 394 11.21 3.67 -29.93
N ARG A 395 10.98 4.99 -29.92
CA ARG A 395 10.33 5.67 -31.04
C ARG A 395 11.21 5.67 -32.29
N ARG A 396 10.59 5.69 -33.47
CA ARG A 396 11.30 5.98 -34.73
C ARG A 396 11.99 7.34 -34.63
N ARG A 397 13.29 7.36 -34.91
CA ARG A 397 14.10 8.57 -34.96
C ARG A 397 13.67 9.45 -36.15
N ILE A 398 13.43 10.72 -35.90
CA ILE A 398 13.22 11.73 -36.95
C ILE A 398 14.33 12.77 -36.79
N ALA A 399 15.13 12.95 -37.84
CA ALA A 399 16.17 13.96 -37.84
C ALA A 399 15.52 15.36 -37.76
N PRO A 400 16.06 16.30 -36.97
CA PRO A 400 15.49 17.65 -36.82
C PRO A 400 15.18 18.35 -38.15
N ARG A 401 16.06 18.15 -39.15
CA ARG A 401 15.96 18.69 -40.51
C ARG A 401 14.78 18.17 -41.36
N HIS A 402 14.13 17.06 -40.96
CA HIS A 402 13.01 16.46 -41.70
C HIS A 402 11.72 16.38 -40.86
N ARG A 403 11.58 17.19 -39.80
CA ARG A 403 10.41 17.13 -38.90
C ARG A 403 9.08 17.36 -39.62
N THR A 404 9.04 18.26 -40.59
CA THR A 404 7.84 18.63 -41.35
C THR A 404 7.50 17.58 -42.42
N GLU A 405 8.52 17.00 -43.06
CA GLU A 405 8.37 16.01 -44.15
C GLU A 405 8.08 14.59 -43.63
N GLN A 406 8.59 14.25 -42.45
CA GLN A 406 8.46 12.91 -41.85
C GLN A 406 7.58 12.91 -40.59
N ALA A 407 6.65 13.87 -40.49
CA ALA A 407 5.70 13.95 -39.40
C ALA A 407 4.97 12.62 -39.23
N LYS A 408 4.93 12.10 -38.00
CA LYS A 408 4.34 10.77 -37.75
C LYS A 408 2.82 10.84 -37.88
N PRO A 409 2.20 9.95 -38.67
CA PRO A 409 0.75 9.82 -38.66
C PRO A 409 0.27 9.34 -37.29
N GLY A 410 -0.96 9.70 -36.91
CA GLY A 410 -1.53 9.36 -35.60
C GLY A 410 -1.51 7.86 -35.28
N GLY A 411 -1.72 7.00 -36.29
CA GLY A 411 -1.65 5.55 -36.14
C GLY A 411 -0.25 5.03 -35.81
N GLU A 412 0.82 5.64 -36.33
CA GLU A 412 2.20 5.28 -35.95
C GLU A 412 2.46 5.66 -34.50
N ARG A 413 2.03 6.87 -34.09
CA ARG A 413 2.17 7.34 -32.71
C ARG A 413 1.45 6.44 -31.71
N SER A 414 0.22 6.05 -32.00
CA SER A 414 -0.56 5.13 -31.16
C SER A 414 0.13 3.77 -31.00
N LYS A 415 0.70 3.20 -32.08
CA LYS A 415 1.47 1.94 -32.00
C LYS A 415 2.77 2.07 -31.20
N GLU A 416 3.42 3.23 -31.21
CA GLU A 416 4.59 3.50 -30.37
C GLU A 416 4.21 3.60 -28.89
N GLU A 417 3.14 4.33 -28.58
CA GLU A 417 2.62 4.46 -27.21
C GLU A 417 2.17 3.10 -26.65
N GLN A 418 1.49 2.27 -27.46
CA GLN A 418 1.10 0.92 -27.08
C GLN A 418 2.31 0.03 -26.73
N ARG A 419 3.35 0.00 -27.59
CA ARG A 419 4.58 -0.77 -27.32
C ARG A 419 5.31 -0.27 -26.08
N ALA A 420 5.30 1.04 -25.84
CA ALA A 420 5.86 1.62 -24.63
C ALA A 420 5.05 1.20 -23.38
N SER A 421 3.72 1.22 -23.43
CA SER A 421 2.87 0.73 -22.34
C SER A 421 3.12 -0.76 -22.02
N GLU A 422 3.29 -1.60 -23.04
CA GLU A 422 3.65 -3.03 -22.84
C GLU A 422 5.05 -3.19 -22.21
N ALA A 423 6.02 -2.39 -22.65
CA ALA A 423 7.37 -2.39 -22.08
C ALA A 423 7.40 -1.87 -20.63
N VAL A 424 6.47 -0.99 -20.24
CA VAL A 424 6.29 -0.56 -18.84
C VAL A 424 5.89 -1.75 -17.95
N ILE A 425 4.98 -2.61 -18.40
CA ILE A 425 4.59 -3.81 -17.64
C ILE A 425 5.80 -4.74 -17.43
N GLN A 426 6.64 -4.90 -18.46
CA GLN A 426 7.89 -5.66 -18.31
C GLN A 426 8.88 -4.98 -17.35
N ALA A 427 8.98 -3.65 -17.40
CA ALA A 427 9.83 -2.88 -16.48
C ALA A 427 9.40 -3.02 -15.02
N LEU A 428 8.09 -3.10 -14.75
CA LEU A 428 7.54 -3.37 -13.41
C LEU A 428 7.96 -4.75 -12.92
N ARG A 429 7.82 -5.80 -13.76
CA ARG A 429 8.29 -7.16 -13.43
C ARG A 429 9.78 -7.19 -13.11
N HIS A 430 10.61 -6.51 -13.90
CA HIS A 430 12.04 -6.40 -13.64
C HIS A 430 12.41 -5.63 -12.37
N ALA A 431 11.50 -4.79 -11.87
CA ALA A 431 11.64 -4.10 -10.59
C ALA A 431 11.02 -4.88 -9.41
N ASP A 432 10.53 -6.09 -9.67
CA ASP A 432 9.74 -6.94 -8.76
C ASP A 432 8.46 -6.29 -8.23
N ILE A 433 7.87 -5.39 -9.03
CA ILE A 433 6.54 -4.81 -8.77
C ILE A 433 5.52 -5.65 -9.52
N ARG A 434 4.84 -6.53 -8.78
CA ARG A 434 3.87 -7.52 -9.28
C ARG A 434 2.39 -7.13 -9.23
N PRO A 435 1.94 -6.18 -8.38
CA PRO A 435 0.54 -5.79 -8.34
C PRO A 435 -0.03 -5.42 -9.71
N ARG A 436 -1.26 -5.87 -9.98
CA ARG A 436 -1.93 -5.65 -11.27
C ARG A 436 -2.06 -4.17 -11.56
N VAL A 437 -1.74 -3.78 -12.79
CA VAL A 437 -1.94 -2.42 -13.31
C VAL A 437 -3.22 -2.41 -14.15
N GLU A 438 -4.15 -1.51 -13.80
CA GLU A 438 -5.42 -1.31 -14.50
C GLU A 438 -5.26 -0.41 -15.73
N ALA A 439 -4.37 0.59 -15.64
CA ALA A 439 -4.10 1.51 -16.73
C ALA A 439 -2.63 1.96 -16.75
N VAL A 440 -2.09 2.09 -17.96
CA VAL A 440 -0.77 2.67 -18.23
C VAL A 440 -0.94 3.78 -19.24
N ARG A 441 -0.42 4.97 -18.92
CA ARG A 441 -0.33 6.09 -19.85
C ARG A 441 1.12 6.48 -20.02
N VAL A 442 1.53 6.71 -21.27
CA VAL A 442 2.90 7.11 -21.62
C VAL A 442 2.89 8.39 -22.43
N GLN A 443 3.84 9.29 -22.18
CA GLN A 443 4.01 10.53 -22.92
C GLN A 443 5.46 11.04 -22.87
N ARG A 444 5.77 12.06 -23.69
CA ARG A 444 7.12 12.66 -23.75
C ARG A 444 7.21 13.90 -22.87
N GLU A 445 6.08 14.58 -22.72
CA GLU A 445 5.87 15.71 -21.86
C GLU A 445 5.76 15.24 -20.40
N PRO A 446 6.27 16.02 -19.44
CA PRO A 446 6.10 15.70 -18.03
C PRO A 446 4.62 15.80 -17.62
N PHE A 447 4.21 15.04 -16.61
CA PHE A 447 2.86 15.16 -16.03
C PHE A 447 2.70 16.35 -15.07
N SER A 448 3.75 17.15 -14.88
CA SER A 448 3.71 18.36 -14.07
C SER A 448 4.20 19.54 -14.89
N ASN A 449 3.54 20.69 -14.72
CA ASN A 449 3.87 21.96 -15.38
C ASN A 449 5.31 22.46 -15.13
N ARG A 450 6.00 21.93 -14.10
CA ARG A 450 7.39 22.28 -13.76
C ARG A 450 8.41 21.19 -14.10
N GLY A 451 7.98 20.08 -14.70
CA GLY A 451 8.89 19.01 -15.12
C GLY A 451 9.60 19.36 -16.43
N LEU A 452 10.61 18.56 -16.77
CA LEU A 452 11.29 18.62 -18.06
C LEU A 452 10.80 17.49 -18.97
N ARG A 453 10.92 17.69 -20.28
CA ARG A 453 10.62 16.65 -21.26
C ARG A 453 11.59 15.48 -21.13
N ALA A 454 11.14 14.29 -21.48
CA ALA A 454 11.94 13.07 -21.36
C ALA A 454 13.26 13.11 -22.13
N GLU A 455 13.34 13.82 -23.26
CA GLU A 455 14.57 13.91 -24.06
C GLU A 455 15.72 14.64 -23.35
N ALA A 456 15.41 15.54 -22.41
CA ALA A 456 16.43 16.32 -21.69
C ALA A 456 17.31 15.45 -20.81
N PHE A 457 16.82 14.30 -20.37
CA PHE A 457 17.52 13.36 -19.49
C PHE A 457 18.42 12.37 -20.24
N ALA A 458 18.50 12.44 -21.56
CA ALA A 458 19.30 11.53 -22.36
C ALA A 458 20.76 11.97 -22.51
N GLU A 459 21.01 13.27 -22.43
CA GLU A 459 22.32 13.87 -22.66
C GLU A 459 23.35 13.39 -21.62
N GLY A 460 24.55 13.04 -22.09
CA GLY A 460 25.61 12.48 -21.24
C GLY A 460 25.36 11.07 -20.71
N THR A 461 24.28 10.40 -21.15
CA THR A 461 23.94 9.04 -20.71
C THR A 461 24.17 8.01 -21.81
N ARG A 462 24.25 6.72 -21.43
CA ARG A 462 24.30 5.60 -22.38
C ARG A 462 22.97 5.29 -23.08
N PHE A 463 21.91 6.05 -22.83
CA PHE A 463 20.56 5.74 -23.27
C PHE A 463 20.09 6.67 -24.38
N ASP A 464 19.60 6.08 -25.47
CA ASP A 464 18.98 6.83 -26.57
C ASP A 464 17.71 7.55 -26.10
N LYS A 465 17.58 8.84 -26.41
CA LYS A 465 16.42 9.68 -26.03
C LYS A 465 15.07 9.07 -26.43
N GLU A 466 15.03 8.33 -27.53
CA GLU A 466 13.86 7.66 -28.06
C GLU A 466 13.28 6.59 -27.13
N ARG A 467 14.06 6.13 -26.13
CA ARG A 467 13.67 5.13 -25.13
C ARG A 467 13.14 5.71 -23.81
N LEU A 468 13.31 7.01 -23.56
CA LEU A 468 12.93 7.65 -22.30
C LEU A 468 11.49 8.13 -22.33
N TRP A 469 10.60 7.63 -21.49
CA TRP A 469 9.19 8.03 -21.48
C TRP A 469 8.75 8.49 -20.09
N HIS A 470 7.87 9.49 -20.02
CA HIS A 470 7.09 9.71 -18.80
C HIS A 470 5.96 8.68 -18.75
N VAL A 471 5.74 8.12 -17.57
CA VAL A 471 4.80 7.03 -17.33
C VAL A 471 3.86 7.40 -16.18
N GLU A 472 2.58 7.14 -16.38
CA GLU A 472 1.55 7.12 -15.35
C GLU A 472 1.02 5.69 -15.20
N LEU A 473 0.88 5.24 -13.95
CA LEU A 473 0.44 3.91 -13.58
C LEU A 473 -0.76 3.99 -12.65
N HIS A 474 -1.80 3.22 -12.95
CA HIS A 474 -2.91 2.98 -12.04
C HIS A 474 -2.91 1.52 -11.58
N PHE A 475 -2.57 1.28 -10.31
CA PHE A 475 -2.56 -0.07 -9.72
C PHE A 475 -3.94 -0.46 -9.18
N ALA A 476 -4.31 -1.74 -9.32
CA ALA A 476 -5.55 -2.28 -8.75
C ALA A 476 -5.56 -2.26 -7.21
N VAL A 477 -4.38 -2.31 -6.60
CA VAL A 477 -4.19 -2.19 -5.14
C VAL A 477 -3.27 -1.00 -4.82
N PRO A 478 -3.49 -0.29 -3.70
CA PRO A 478 -2.60 0.78 -3.28
C PRO A 478 -1.17 0.28 -3.07
N MET A 479 -0.19 1.06 -3.53
CA MET A 479 1.24 0.79 -3.44
C MET A 479 1.94 1.80 -2.53
N GLU A 480 2.91 1.35 -1.75
CA GLU A 480 3.85 2.22 -1.05
C GLU A 480 5.09 2.50 -1.93
N GLY A 481 5.84 3.53 -1.57
CA GLY A 481 7.04 3.94 -2.30
C GLY A 481 8.36 3.45 -1.70
N PRO A 482 9.48 3.74 -2.37
CA PRO A 482 9.55 4.46 -3.64
C PRO A 482 9.34 3.53 -4.84
N LEU A 483 8.68 4.04 -5.89
CA LEU A 483 8.58 3.34 -7.16
C LEU A 483 9.67 3.82 -8.12
N VAL A 484 10.61 2.93 -8.47
CA VAL A 484 11.67 3.19 -9.44
C VAL A 484 11.73 2.04 -10.45
N ILE A 485 11.49 2.33 -11.73
CA ILE A 485 11.34 1.31 -12.78
C ILE A 485 12.20 1.60 -14.02
N GLY A 486 12.31 0.59 -14.89
CA GLY A 486 13.04 0.67 -16.15
C GLY A 486 14.54 0.38 -16.02
N ASP A 487 15.26 0.51 -17.13
CA ASP A 487 16.70 0.19 -17.23
C ASP A 487 17.58 1.24 -16.54
N GLY A 488 17.02 2.44 -16.31
CA GLY A 488 17.68 3.55 -15.65
C GLY A 488 17.59 3.55 -14.11
N ARG A 489 16.88 2.57 -13.51
CA ARG A 489 16.59 2.53 -12.07
C ARG A 489 17.80 2.48 -11.13
N TYR A 490 18.98 2.13 -11.66
CA TYR A 490 20.24 2.08 -10.89
C TYR A 490 21.13 3.31 -11.10
N ILE A 491 20.72 4.24 -11.96
CA ILE A 491 21.50 5.44 -12.29
C ILE A 491 20.67 6.73 -12.16
N GLY A 492 19.61 6.72 -11.35
CA GLY A 492 18.82 7.92 -11.03
C GLY A 492 17.70 8.28 -12.01
N LEU A 493 17.30 7.37 -12.89
CA LEU A 493 16.14 7.55 -13.79
C LEU A 493 14.99 6.59 -13.45
N GLY A 494 13.79 6.93 -13.92
CA GLY A 494 12.59 6.14 -13.75
C GLY A 494 11.95 6.23 -12.35
N LEU A 495 12.20 7.32 -11.62
CA LEU A 495 11.56 7.60 -10.33
C LEU A 495 10.12 8.07 -10.55
N LEU A 496 9.16 7.44 -9.87
CA LEU A 496 7.76 7.85 -9.83
C LEU A 496 7.41 8.40 -8.44
N ALA A 497 6.46 9.34 -8.41
CA ALA A 497 5.84 9.83 -7.19
C ALA A 497 4.34 9.52 -7.21
N PRO A 498 3.73 9.27 -6.05
CA PRO A 498 2.30 9.08 -5.97
C PRO A 498 1.58 10.36 -6.37
N VAL A 499 0.49 10.21 -7.10
CA VAL A 499 -0.53 11.25 -7.16
C VAL A 499 -1.31 11.11 -5.88
N ARG A 500 -0.99 11.97 -4.92
CA ARG A 500 -1.77 12.03 -3.68
C ARG A 500 -3.22 12.30 -4.06
N LYS A 501 -4.15 11.58 -3.41
CA LYS A 501 -5.52 12.06 -3.29
C LYS A 501 -5.41 13.53 -2.96
N THR A 502 -6.09 14.37 -3.71
CA THR A 502 -6.03 15.81 -3.48
C THR A 502 -6.27 16.06 -2.00
N ASP A 503 -5.26 16.59 -1.30
CA ASP A 503 -5.22 16.67 0.15
C ASP A 503 -6.56 17.24 0.64
N GLY A 504 -7.38 16.43 1.30
CA GLY A 504 -8.71 16.84 1.75
C GLY A 504 -9.92 16.23 1.03
N VAL A 505 -9.77 15.34 0.04
CA VAL A 505 -10.92 14.64 -0.57
C VAL A 505 -10.76 13.12 -0.53
N LEU A 506 -11.72 12.42 0.07
CA LEU A 506 -11.87 10.97 -0.05
C LEU A 506 -13.08 10.66 -0.94
N ALA A 507 -12.86 9.90 -2.01
CA ALA A 507 -13.88 9.52 -2.96
C ALA A 507 -14.08 8.00 -3.01
N TYR A 508 -15.33 7.57 -3.10
CA TYR A 508 -15.74 6.17 -3.20
C TYR A 508 -16.74 5.98 -4.33
N GLN A 509 -16.46 5.07 -5.25
CA GLN A 509 -17.40 4.61 -6.26
C GLN A 509 -18.43 3.68 -5.60
N ILE A 510 -19.69 3.80 -6.01
CA ILE A 510 -20.77 2.88 -5.61
C ILE A 510 -20.85 1.77 -6.65
N ASP A 511 -20.30 0.60 -6.31
CA ASP A 511 -20.22 -0.56 -7.20
C ASP A 511 -21.59 -1.23 -7.33
N SER A 512 -22.26 -1.48 -6.20
CA SER A 512 -23.56 -2.16 -6.15
C SER A 512 -24.34 -1.87 -4.85
N GLY A 513 -25.58 -2.35 -4.77
CA GLY A 513 -26.40 -2.34 -3.55
C GLY A 513 -27.31 -1.12 -3.35
N LEU A 514 -27.32 -0.20 -4.32
CA LEU A 514 -28.20 0.98 -4.31
C LEU A 514 -29.65 0.55 -4.59
N SER A 515 -30.59 0.95 -3.73
CA SER A 515 -32.02 0.77 -3.98
C SER A 515 -32.57 1.82 -4.98
N GLY A 516 -33.80 1.67 -5.47
CA GLY A 516 -34.32 2.48 -6.59
C GLY A 516 -34.64 3.94 -6.28
N SER A 517 -35.29 4.23 -5.15
CA SER A 517 -35.67 5.61 -4.75
C SER A 517 -34.73 6.13 -3.66
N VAL A 518 -33.59 6.71 -4.05
CA VAL A 518 -32.55 7.12 -3.10
C VAL A 518 -32.35 8.62 -3.08
N ASN A 519 -32.41 9.19 -1.87
CA ASN A 519 -32.15 10.60 -1.63
C ASN A 519 -30.65 10.80 -1.32
N ALA A 520 -29.99 11.68 -2.09
CA ALA A 520 -28.57 12.01 -1.91
C ALA A 520 -28.24 12.45 -0.48
N GLU A 521 -29.11 13.24 0.16
CA GLU A 521 -28.93 13.70 1.54
C GLU A 521 -28.92 12.53 2.54
N GLN A 522 -29.74 11.50 2.33
CA GLN A 522 -29.77 10.30 3.18
C GLN A 522 -28.47 9.50 3.09
N LEU A 523 -27.92 9.35 1.88
CA LEU A 523 -26.62 8.72 1.68
C LEU A 523 -25.48 9.51 2.33
N ALA A 524 -25.47 10.83 2.16
CA ALA A 524 -24.49 11.71 2.79
C ALA A 524 -24.54 11.59 4.33
N GLN A 525 -25.74 11.53 4.91
CA GLN A 525 -25.92 11.30 6.35
C GLN A 525 -25.43 9.91 6.80
N ALA A 526 -25.70 8.86 6.02
CA ALA A 526 -25.19 7.51 6.31
C ALA A 526 -23.66 7.49 6.28
N MET A 527 -23.05 8.13 5.27
CA MET A 527 -21.60 8.26 5.15
C MET A 527 -21.00 9.01 6.36
N ARG A 528 -21.64 10.11 6.79
CA ARG A 528 -21.22 10.83 8.00
C ARG A 528 -21.23 9.95 9.25
N ARG A 529 -22.30 9.17 9.47
CA ARG A 529 -22.39 8.25 10.61
C ARG A 529 -21.28 7.18 10.56
N ALA A 530 -21.01 6.62 9.38
CA ALA A 530 -19.94 5.66 9.19
C ALA A 530 -18.56 6.25 9.52
N VAL A 531 -18.27 7.47 9.05
CA VAL A 531 -17.02 8.18 9.40
C VAL A 531 -16.89 8.36 10.91
N MET A 532 -17.91 8.88 11.58
CA MET A 532 -17.88 9.11 13.02
C MET A 532 -17.61 7.80 13.79
N ALA A 533 -18.29 6.70 13.41
CA ALA A 533 -18.10 5.40 14.05
C ALA A 533 -16.68 4.85 13.86
N ARG A 534 -16.14 4.93 12.64
CA ARG A 534 -14.82 4.41 12.31
C ARG A 534 -13.68 5.23 12.93
N VAL A 535 -13.83 6.55 12.99
CA VAL A 535 -12.87 7.43 13.68
C VAL A 535 -12.92 7.18 15.19
N GLN A 536 -14.12 7.03 15.78
CA GLN A 536 -14.27 6.71 17.21
C GLN A 536 -13.60 5.40 17.58
N HIS A 537 -13.69 4.39 16.72
CA HIS A 537 -13.00 3.11 16.89
C HIS A 537 -11.47 3.29 16.97
N HIS A 538 -10.91 4.12 16.08
CA HIS A 538 -9.47 4.38 16.03
C HIS A 538 -8.94 5.17 17.22
N ILE A 539 -9.68 6.18 17.69
CA ILE A 539 -9.23 6.99 18.85
C ILE A 539 -9.58 6.34 20.20
N GLY A 540 -10.38 5.27 20.20
CA GLY A 540 -10.86 4.56 21.38
C GLY A 540 -12.14 5.16 21.97
N GLY A 541 -13.06 4.30 22.41
CA GLY A 541 -14.44 4.68 22.79
C GLY A 541 -14.60 5.64 23.98
N ARG A 542 -13.53 5.99 24.71
CA ARG A 542 -13.55 6.95 25.82
C ARG A 542 -13.14 8.37 25.41
N ARG A 543 -12.61 8.56 24.19
CA ARG A 543 -12.15 9.88 23.71
C ARG A 543 -13.27 10.62 22.98
N VAL A 544 -13.31 11.95 23.13
CA VAL A 544 -14.28 12.83 22.46
C VAL A 544 -13.91 12.99 20.99
N LEU A 545 -14.87 12.81 20.08
CA LEU A 545 -14.68 13.05 18.65
C LEU A 545 -14.40 14.54 18.36
N PRO A 546 -13.37 14.85 17.56
CA PRO A 546 -13.10 16.22 17.13
C PRO A 546 -14.27 16.84 16.37
N SER A 547 -14.48 18.16 16.56
CA SER A 547 -15.52 18.93 15.86
C SER A 547 -15.36 18.91 14.34
N PHE A 548 -14.15 18.66 13.85
CA PHE A 548 -13.85 18.40 12.44
C PHE A 548 -14.71 17.29 11.83
N PHE A 549 -15.02 16.24 12.60
CA PHE A 549 -15.85 15.10 12.16
C PHE A 549 -17.32 15.28 12.53
N THR A 550 -17.60 15.86 13.70
CA THR A 550 -18.98 15.96 14.20
C THR A 550 -19.72 17.16 13.61
N GLY A 551 -19.04 18.26 13.29
CA GLY A 551 -19.67 19.54 12.97
C GLY A 551 -20.38 20.20 14.17
N HIS A 552 -20.14 19.73 15.39
CA HIS A 552 -20.76 20.24 16.61
C HIS A 552 -19.69 20.66 17.63
N ALA A 553 -20.02 21.67 18.44
CA ALA A 553 -19.23 22.07 19.59
C ALA A 553 -19.36 21.04 20.74
N ARG A 554 -18.55 21.20 21.80
CA ARG A 554 -18.52 20.27 22.94
C ARG A 554 -19.85 20.19 23.69
N ASP A 555 -20.66 21.24 23.63
CA ASP A 555 -22.00 21.32 24.21
C ASP A 555 -23.09 20.68 23.31
N GLY A 556 -22.71 20.12 22.17
CA GLY A 556 -23.63 19.53 21.20
C GLY A 556 -24.33 20.55 20.30
N SER A 557 -24.02 21.85 20.40
CA SER A 557 -24.56 22.85 19.48
C SER A 557 -23.90 22.75 18.10
N PRO A 558 -24.64 22.98 16.99
CA PRO A 558 -24.03 23.04 15.67
C PRO A 558 -23.02 24.18 15.57
N LEU A 559 -21.89 23.95 14.90
CA LEU A 559 -20.94 25.01 14.60
C LEU A 559 -21.61 26.06 13.69
N ARG A 560 -21.63 27.32 14.13
CA ARG A 560 -22.34 28.41 13.44
C ARG A 560 -21.55 28.97 12.24
N ALA A 561 -22.28 29.62 11.34
CA ALA A 561 -21.78 30.15 10.08
C ALA A 561 -20.62 31.15 10.24
N GLY A 562 -19.60 31.00 9.41
CA GLY A 562 -18.35 31.79 9.42
C GLY A 562 -17.10 31.01 9.84
N ASN A 563 -17.26 29.83 10.46
CA ASN A 563 -16.18 28.93 10.88
C ASN A 563 -16.54 27.45 10.58
N HIS A 564 -16.93 27.14 9.34
CA HIS A 564 -17.31 25.79 8.88
C HIS A 564 -16.10 24.86 8.73
N ARG A 565 -15.35 24.65 9.82
CA ARG A 565 -14.11 23.86 9.85
C ARG A 565 -14.39 22.37 10.09
N HIS A 566 -15.33 21.81 9.36
CA HIS A 566 -15.67 20.39 9.45
C HIS A 566 -15.95 19.79 8.07
N LEU A 567 -15.96 18.46 8.02
CA LEU A 567 -16.17 17.71 6.78
C LEU A 567 -17.54 17.99 6.17
N VAL A 568 -17.57 17.93 4.84
CA VAL A 568 -18.78 17.92 4.01
C VAL A 568 -18.92 16.56 3.34
N PHE A 569 -20.14 16.04 3.33
CA PHE A 569 -20.45 14.72 2.77
C PHE A 569 -21.34 14.91 1.54
N VAL A 570 -20.92 14.37 0.41
CA VAL A 570 -21.63 14.51 -0.86
C VAL A 570 -21.97 13.13 -1.41
N ALA A 571 -23.21 12.97 -1.85
CA ALA A 571 -23.61 11.83 -2.67
C ALA A 571 -23.91 12.33 -4.08
N ASP A 572 -22.96 12.13 -4.99
CA ASP A 572 -23.11 12.42 -6.40
C ASP A 572 -23.71 11.19 -7.09
N LEU A 573 -25.04 11.20 -7.21
CA LEU A 573 -25.80 10.10 -7.79
C LEU A 573 -25.57 9.98 -9.31
N LEU A 574 -25.26 11.09 -10.00
CA LEU A 574 -24.92 11.07 -11.43
C LEU A 574 -23.59 10.35 -11.66
N GLY A 575 -22.57 10.69 -10.88
CA GLY A 575 -21.27 10.00 -10.87
C GLY A 575 -21.27 8.66 -10.13
N ARG A 576 -22.41 8.24 -9.56
CA ARG A 576 -22.56 7.06 -8.70
C ARG A 576 -21.45 6.98 -7.63
N ARG A 577 -21.19 8.07 -6.92
CA ARG A 577 -20.06 8.17 -5.97
C ARG A 577 -20.40 8.93 -4.70
N LEU A 578 -19.62 8.65 -3.66
CA LEU A 578 -19.68 9.31 -2.35
C LEU A 578 -18.36 10.06 -2.10
N LEU A 579 -18.46 11.32 -1.69
CA LEU A 579 -17.31 12.17 -1.40
C LEU A 579 -17.32 12.64 0.05
N ILE A 580 -16.14 12.68 0.65
CA ILE A 580 -15.86 13.33 1.93
C ILE A 580 -14.89 14.47 1.61
N ILE A 581 -15.33 15.70 1.79
CA ILE A 581 -14.60 16.91 1.38
C ILE A 581 -14.24 17.71 2.62
N ALA A 582 -12.96 18.03 2.76
CA ALA A 582 -12.42 18.84 3.83
C ALA A 582 -12.68 20.33 3.59
N PRO A 583 -12.79 21.14 4.66
CA PRO A 583 -13.16 22.55 4.56
C PRO A 583 -12.17 23.39 3.76
N HIS A 584 -10.87 23.09 3.84
CA HIS A 584 -9.84 23.83 3.10
C HIS A 584 -9.96 23.66 1.58
N VAL A 585 -10.51 22.54 1.11
CA VAL A 585 -10.79 22.30 -0.31
C VAL A 585 -11.92 23.20 -0.79
N LEU A 586 -13.01 23.30 -0.04
CA LEU A 586 -14.16 24.17 -0.35
C LEU A 586 -13.82 25.66 -0.30
N GLU A 587 -12.83 26.01 0.52
CA GLU A 587 -12.36 27.39 0.72
C GLU A 587 -11.19 27.75 -0.21
N GLY A 588 -10.74 26.83 -1.07
CA GLY A 588 -9.63 27.07 -2.00
C GLY A 588 -8.31 27.43 -1.32
N ARG A 589 -8.07 26.93 -0.10
CA ARG A 589 -6.90 27.27 0.72
C ARG A 589 -6.10 26.04 1.13
N HIS A 590 -4.92 26.28 1.70
CA HIS A 590 -4.11 25.21 2.27
C HIS A 590 -4.68 24.74 3.63
N PRO A 591 -4.53 23.45 3.97
CA PRO A 591 -4.96 22.92 5.26
C PRO A 591 -4.07 23.46 6.39
N CYS A 592 -4.67 23.77 7.55
CA CYS A 592 -3.90 24.08 8.75
C CYS A 592 -3.27 22.81 9.35
N THR A 593 -2.42 22.96 10.37
CA THR A 593 -1.79 21.83 11.07
C THR A 593 -2.81 20.86 11.68
N ASP A 594 -3.88 21.35 12.30
CA ASP A 594 -4.92 20.51 12.89
C ASP A 594 -5.78 19.81 11.83
N GLU A 595 -6.04 20.47 10.70
CA GLU A 595 -6.74 19.85 9.57
C GLU A 595 -5.89 18.71 8.98
N ARG A 596 -4.57 18.90 8.82
CA ARG A 596 -3.66 17.83 8.40
C ARG A 596 -3.71 16.62 9.33
N LYS A 597 -3.60 16.83 10.65
CA LYS A 597 -3.69 15.76 11.65
C LYS A 597 -5.04 15.02 11.59
N ASN A 598 -6.15 15.76 11.45
CA ASN A 598 -7.47 15.15 11.34
C ASN A 598 -7.67 14.43 10.00
N MET A 599 -7.06 14.90 8.92
CA MET A 599 -7.06 14.22 7.62
C MET A 599 -6.27 12.92 7.67
N GLU A 600 -5.08 12.90 8.28
CA GLU A 600 -4.32 11.67 8.51
C GLU A 600 -5.15 10.63 9.29
N LEU A 601 -5.83 11.08 10.36
CA LEU A 601 -6.73 10.23 11.13
C LEU A 601 -7.94 9.73 10.30
N LEU A 602 -8.53 10.60 9.47
CA LEU A 602 -9.64 10.24 8.58
C LEU A 602 -9.21 9.18 7.56
N ASP A 603 -8.08 9.39 6.89
CA ASP A 603 -7.54 8.48 5.88
C ASP A 603 -7.24 7.11 6.49
N HIS A 604 -6.64 7.09 7.68
CA HIS A 604 -6.40 5.84 8.39
C HIS A 604 -7.72 5.14 8.77
N ALA A 605 -8.68 5.88 9.34
CA ALA A 605 -9.97 5.32 9.74
C ALA A 605 -10.78 4.77 8.56
N MET A 606 -10.65 5.38 7.38
CA MET A 606 -11.46 5.07 6.20
C MET A 606 -10.75 4.16 5.18
N ARG A 607 -9.47 3.84 5.37
CA ARG A 607 -8.62 3.06 4.45
C ARG A 607 -9.28 1.78 3.90
N ASP A 608 -9.94 1.04 4.78
CA ASP A 608 -10.55 -0.26 4.46
C ASP A 608 -12.09 -0.20 4.36
N MET A 609 -12.65 0.99 4.10
CA MET A 609 -14.08 1.12 3.87
C MET A 609 -14.48 0.43 2.56
N ARG A 610 -15.29 -0.63 2.67
CA ARG A 610 -15.80 -1.43 1.55
C ARG A 610 -17.31 -1.51 1.49
N VAL A 611 -17.99 -1.37 2.63
CA VAL A 611 -19.45 -1.52 2.71
C VAL A 611 -20.05 -0.38 3.52
N LEU A 612 -21.04 0.32 2.96
CA LEU A 612 -21.84 1.32 3.67
C LEU A 612 -23.26 0.82 3.89
N GLN A 613 -23.65 0.69 5.16
CA GLN A 613 -25.04 0.41 5.53
C GLN A 613 -25.85 1.70 5.53
N ALA A 614 -26.71 1.89 4.52
CA ALA A 614 -27.43 3.14 4.26
C ALA A 614 -28.95 3.06 4.52
N GLY A 615 -29.39 2.11 5.37
CA GLY A 615 -30.80 1.96 5.73
C GLY A 615 -31.66 1.62 4.51
N GLN A 616 -32.72 2.40 4.26
CA GLN A 616 -33.61 2.21 3.11
C GLN A 616 -32.92 2.38 1.75
N ALA A 617 -31.76 3.06 1.72
CA ALA A 617 -30.95 3.18 0.51
C ALA A 617 -30.12 1.92 0.18
N GLY A 618 -30.11 0.92 1.08
CA GLY A 618 -29.48 -0.38 0.87
C GLY A 618 -28.13 -0.57 1.56
N SER A 619 -27.47 -1.69 1.22
CA SER A 619 -26.11 -2.04 1.65
C SER A 619 -25.16 -1.87 0.48
N LEU A 620 -24.40 -0.76 0.47
CA LEU A 620 -23.62 -0.35 -0.69
C LEU A 620 -22.22 -0.97 -0.64
N ASN A 621 -21.81 -1.63 -1.72
CA ASN A 621 -20.41 -1.99 -1.93
C ASN A 621 -19.67 -0.80 -2.54
N LEU A 622 -18.51 -0.49 -1.97
CA LEU A 622 -17.71 0.68 -2.26
C LEU A 622 -16.28 0.31 -2.66
N SER A 623 -15.80 0.94 -3.72
CA SER A 623 -14.40 0.92 -4.11
C SER A 623 -13.81 2.33 -4.04
N VAL A 624 -12.52 2.43 -3.70
CA VAL A 624 -11.85 3.75 -3.61
C VAL A 624 -11.70 4.31 -5.02
N MET A 625 -12.08 5.56 -5.20
CA MET A 625 -11.98 6.32 -6.45
C MET A 625 -10.92 7.42 -6.31
N PHE A 626 -10.26 7.75 -7.43
CA PHE A 626 -9.45 8.95 -7.58
C PHE A 626 -10.20 9.96 -8.43
N ILE A 627 -10.01 11.24 -8.11
CA ILE A 627 -10.61 12.35 -8.83
C ILE A 627 -9.46 13.10 -9.52
N ASP A 628 -9.54 13.22 -10.84
CA ASP A 628 -8.70 14.15 -11.58
C ASP A 628 -9.34 15.54 -11.50
N PHE A 629 -8.73 16.47 -10.77
CA PHE A 629 -9.34 17.77 -10.50
C PHE A 629 -9.47 18.64 -11.76
N ASP A 630 -8.66 18.42 -12.79
CA ASP A 630 -8.73 19.21 -14.01
C ASP A 630 -9.88 18.72 -14.91
N ASP A 631 -10.08 17.40 -14.95
CA ASP A 631 -11.04 16.75 -15.83
C ASP A 631 -12.39 16.40 -15.17
N ASP A 632 -12.51 16.46 -13.84
CA ASP A 632 -13.74 16.11 -13.13
C ASP A 632 -14.84 17.18 -13.27
N CYS A 633 -16.11 16.75 -13.37
CA CYS A 633 -17.24 17.66 -13.53
C CYS A 633 -17.54 18.53 -12.29
N LEU A 634 -17.15 18.09 -11.09
CA LEU A 634 -17.36 18.83 -9.85
C LEU A 634 -16.15 19.68 -9.47
N PHE A 635 -14.94 19.33 -9.90
CA PHE A 635 -13.70 19.98 -9.47
C PHE A 635 -13.03 20.82 -10.56
N GLY A 636 -13.25 20.46 -11.83
CA GLY A 636 -12.68 21.10 -13.00
C GLY A 636 -12.97 22.60 -13.09
N ARG A 637 -12.18 23.27 -13.92
CA ARG A 637 -12.36 24.71 -14.16
C ARG A 637 -13.48 24.94 -15.18
N SER A 638 -14.41 25.83 -14.86
CA SER A 638 -15.44 26.26 -15.82
C SER A 638 -15.91 27.69 -15.58
N LEU A 639 -16.43 28.29 -16.64
CA LEU A 639 -17.16 29.56 -16.60
C LEU A 639 -18.59 29.36 -16.11
N GLN A 640 -19.19 28.19 -16.39
CA GLN A 640 -20.60 27.90 -16.13
C GLN A 640 -20.76 26.70 -15.22
N TRP A 641 -21.65 26.84 -14.23
CA TRP A 641 -21.89 25.87 -13.19
C TRP A 641 -23.39 25.69 -12.95
N GLU A 642 -23.88 24.46 -12.89
CA GLU A 642 -25.28 24.13 -12.64
C GLU A 642 -25.45 23.24 -11.43
N THR A 643 -26.52 23.47 -10.65
CA THR A 643 -26.85 22.61 -9.52
C THR A 643 -27.21 21.18 -9.94
N VAL A 644 -26.50 20.19 -9.38
CA VAL A 644 -26.83 18.76 -9.46
C VAL A 644 -27.81 18.35 -8.37
N THR A 645 -27.69 18.95 -7.19
CA THR A 645 -28.62 18.79 -6.08
C THR A 645 -29.33 20.10 -5.79
N GLU A 646 -30.58 20.03 -5.32
CA GLU A 646 -31.37 21.24 -5.08
C GLU A 646 -30.66 22.20 -4.12
N TYR A 647 -30.61 23.47 -4.52
CA TYR A 647 -30.17 24.55 -3.66
C TYR A 647 -31.28 24.91 -2.67
N LYS A 648 -30.95 25.01 -1.39
CA LYS A 648 -31.86 25.46 -0.32
C LYS A 648 -31.27 26.72 0.32
N PRO A 649 -31.98 27.85 0.33
CA PRO A 649 -31.43 29.12 0.78
C PRO A 649 -31.14 29.12 2.28
N THR A 650 -30.10 29.85 2.68
CA THR A 650 -29.69 30.00 4.09
C THR A 650 -30.60 30.94 4.88
N ARG A 651 -31.19 31.93 4.20
CA ARG A 651 -32.17 32.87 4.76
C ARG A 651 -33.32 33.05 3.77
N TYR A 652 -34.55 33.09 4.28
CA TYR A 652 -35.73 33.40 3.47
C TYR A 652 -36.20 34.82 3.74
N SER A 653 -36.12 35.69 2.73
CA SER A 653 -36.70 37.03 2.77
C SER A 653 -38.15 36.98 2.29
N LYS A 654 -39.11 37.10 3.20
CA LYS A 654 -40.56 37.04 2.91
C LYS A 654 -41.08 38.19 2.00
N LYS A 655 -40.22 39.13 1.62
CA LYS A 655 -40.57 40.32 0.81
C LYS A 655 -40.20 40.19 -0.67
N LEU A 656 -39.54 39.10 -1.06
CA LEU A 656 -39.08 38.85 -2.43
C LEU A 656 -39.89 37.71 -3.06
N SER A 657 -40.01 37.69 -4.39
CA SER A 657 -40.49 36.50 -5.08
C SER A 657 -39.55 35.31 -4.85
N PRO A 658 -40.01 34.05 -5.01
CA PRO A 658 -39.16 32.86 -4.84
C PRO A 658 -37.85 32.93 -5.65
N THR A 659 -37.93 33.37 -6.90
CA THR A 659 -36.77 33.53 -7.78
C THR A 659 -35.81 34.60 -7.28
N GLU A 660 -36.30 35.77 -6.90
CA GLU A 660 -35.47 36.87 -6.37
C GLU A 660 -34.83 36.49 -5.03
N ALA A 661 -35.55 35.74 -4.19
CA ALA A 661 -35.04 35.25 -2.91
C ALA A 661 -33.88 34.25 -3.12
N LEU A 662 -33.99 33.34 -4.09
CA LEU A 662 -32.90 32.42 -4.45
C LEU A 662 -31.67 33.19 -4.96
N VAL A 663 -31.86 34.14 -5.89
CA VAL A 663 -30.77 34.94 -6.44
C VAL A 663 -30.05 35.73 -5.34
N ALA A 664 -30.79 36.41 -4.47
CA ALA A 664 -30.21 37.20 -3.39
C ALA A 664 -29.42 36.34 -2.40
N ASP A 665 -29.94 35.17 -2.01
CA ASP A 665 -29.26 34.28 -1.07
C ASP A 665 -28.01 33.63 -1.69
N VAL A 666 -28.07 33.22 -2.96
CA VAL A 666 -26.92 32.69 -3.70
C VAL A 666 -25.80 33.71 -3.82
N LEU A 667 -26.11 34.95 -4.22
CA LEU A 667 -25.11 36.01 -4.32
C LEU A 667 -24.45 36.28 -2.95
N GLY A 668 -25.22 36.25 -1.87
CA GLY A 668 -24.69 36.36 -0.51
C GLY A 668 -23.86 35.16 -0.06
N GLU A 669 -24.15 33.95 -0.53
CA GLU A 669 -23.32 32.74 -0.30
C GLU A 669 -22.01 32.79 -1.09
N VAL A 670 -22.06 33.19 -2.37
CA VAL A 670 -20.87 33.38 -3.22
C VAL A 670 -19.91 34.38 -2.57
N GLU A 671 -20.42 35.53 -2.13
CA GLU A 671 -19.62 36.55 -1.46
C GLU A 671 -18.99 36.02 -0.16
N ARG A 672 -19.76 35.31 0.66
CA ARG A 672 -19.26 34.70 1.91
C ARG A 672 -18.17 33.66 1.68
N ARG A 673 -18.14 33.03 0.50
CA ARG A 673 -17.12 32.05 0.10
C ARG A 673 -15.92 32.69 -0.60
N GLY A 674 -15.92 34.01 -0.82
CA GLY A 674 -14.85 34.71 -1.54
C GLY A 674 -14.81 34.41 -3.03
N LEU A 675 -15.90 33.90 -3.61
CA LEU A 675 -16.00 33.63 -5.04
C LEU A 675 -16.27 34.95 -5.80
N PRO A 676 -15.75 35.12 -7.04
CA PRO A 676 -16.09 36.27 -7.86
C PRO A 676 -17.59 36.34 -8.13
N LYS A 677 -18.19 37.53 -8.16
CA LYS A 677 -19.63 37.70 -8.38
C LYS A 677 -20.05 37.12 -9.76
N PRO A 678 -20.93 36.09 -9.81
CA PRO A 678 -21.44 35.55 -11.07
C PRO A 678 -22.72 36.27 -11.52
N GLN A 679 -23.11 36.00 -12.76
CA GLN A 679 -24.50 36.11 -13.18
C GLN A 679 -25.25 34.85 -12.71
N VAL A 680 -26.44 35.04 -12.15
CA VAL A 680 -27.25 33.94 -11.57
C VAL A 680 -28.53 33.79 -12.38
N GLU A 681 -28.79 32.57 -12.85
CA GLU A 681 -30.02 32.18 -13.51
C GLU A 681 -30.72 31.09 -12.67
N VAL A 682 -32.00 31.26 -12.39
CA VAL A 682 -32.80 30.26 -11.66
C VAL A 682 -33.52 29.39 -12.68
N LEU A 683 -33.10 28.12 -12.77
CA LEU A 683 -33.65 27.14 -13.70
C LEU A 683 -35.01 26.60 -13.21
N SER A 684 -35.19 26.50 -11.91
CA SER A 684 -36.48 26.16 -11.29
C SER A 684 -36.55 26.63 -9.84
N ALA A 685 -37.74 27.01 -9.38
CA ALA A 685 -38.02 27.31 -7.98
C ALA A 685 -39.23 26.48 -7.51
N GLN A 686 -39.14 25.90 -6.32
CA GLN A 686 -40.18 25.08 -5.71
C GLN A 686 -40.39 25.52 -4.26
N GLU A 687 -41.66 25.75 -3.91
CA GLU A 687 -42.07 25.97 -2.53
C GLU A 687 -42.50 24.63 -1.92
N GLY A 688 -41.82 24.24 -0.84
CA GLY A 688 -42.15 23.05 -0.08
C GLY A 688 -43.38 23.24 0.80
N PRO A 689 -44.01 22.14 1.26
CA PRO A 689 -45.28 22.15 1.98
C PRO A 689 -45.26 22.95 3.30
N ASN A 690 -44.08 23.23 3.86
CA ASN A 690 -43.90 24.01 5.09
C ASN A 690 -43.34 25.43 4.82
N GLY A 691 -43.50 25.97 3.61
CA GLY A 691 -43.00 27.29 3.22
C GLY A 691 -41.47 27.38 3.06
N GLY A 692 -40.80 26.25 2.85
CA GLY A 692 -39.38 26.20 2.52
C GLY A 692 -39.15 26.37 1.03
N LEU A 693 -38.08 27.05 0.63
CA LEU A 693 -37.76 27.28 -0.79
C LEU A 693 -36.62 26.35 -1.24
N ALA A 694 -36.74 25.77 -2.43
CA ALA A 694 -35.67 25.02 -3.07
C ALA A 694 -35.62 25.37 -4.57
N GLY A 695 -34.46 25.22 -5.20
CA GLY A 695 -34.36 25.51 -6.64
C GLY A 695 -33.13 24.94 -7.32
N LYS A 696 -33.19 24.94 -8.66
CA LYS A 696 -32.04 24.67 -9.52
C LYS A 696 -31.49 25.97 -10.06
N ILE A 697 -30.16 26.10 -10.08
CA ILE A 697 -29.48 27.36 -10.29
C ILE A 697 -28.31 27.15 -11.25
N ARG A 698 -28.13 28.10 -12.17
CA ARG A 698 -26.94 28.23 -13.01
C ARG A 698 -26.16 29.48 -12.60
N LEU A 699 -24.85 29.35 -12.47
CA LEU A 699 -23.90 30.43 -12.23
C LEU A 699 -23.00 30.60 -13.44
N GLU A 700 -22.80 31.83 -13.87
CA GLU A 700 -21.86 32.19 -14.93
C GLU A 700 -20.85 33.23 -14.42
N PHE A 701 -19.58 32.86 -14.43
CA PHE A 701 -18.48 33.71 -13.97
C PHE A 701 -17.75 34.36 -15.15
N ARG A 702 -17.20 35.55 -14.93
CA ARG A 702 -16.38 36.25 -15.95
C ARG A 702 -15.04 35.57 -16.25
N GLY A 703 -14.58 34.68 -15.38
CA GLY A 703 -13.34 33.92 -15.53
C GLY A 703 -13.50 32.52 -14.95
N ALA A 704 -12.80 31.53 -15.50
CA ALA A 704 -12.99 30.14 -15.13
C ALA A 704 -12.63 29.88 -13.66
N GLN A 705 -13.62 29.44 -12.89
CA GLN A 705 -13.50 29.09 -11.48
C GLN A 705 -13.27 27.59 -11.34
N SER A 706 -12.46 27.18 -10.37
CA SER A 706 -12.30 25.77 -9.98
C SER A 706 -13.39 25.38 -9.00
N GLY A 707 -13.85 24.13 -9.06
CA GLY A 707 -14.72 23.54 -8.06
C GLY A 707 -13.96 22.92 -6.87
N PRO A 708 -14.69 22.30 -5.91
CA PRO A 708 -16.13 22.11 -5.90
C PRO A 708 -16.88 23.33 -5.36
N ILE A 709 -17.98 23.69 -6.05
CA ILE A 709 -18.89 24.75 -5.60
C ILE A 709 -20.10 24.07 -4.92
N ILE A 710 -20.23 24.28 -3.60
CA ILE A 710 -21.34 23.77 -2.80
C ILE A 710 -21.87 24.89 -1.91
N LEU A 711 -23.12 25.29 -2.12
CA LEU A 711 -23.72 26.47 -1.49
C LEU A 711 -25.05 26.13 -0.82
N GLY A 712 -25.49 26.97 0.11
CA GLY A 712 -26.81 26.89 0.70
C GLY A 712 -26.86 26.13 2.03
N ARG A 713 -28.07 26.06 2.61
CA ARG A 713 -28.32 25.59 3.97
C ARG A 713 -27.93 24.13 4.22
N THR A 714 -28.02 23.29 3.20
CA THR A 714 -27.78 21.84 3.29
C THR A 714 -26.45 21.41 2.66
N CYS A 715 -25.54 22.38 2.41
CA CYS A 715 -24.25 22.12 1.77
C CYS A 715 -23.41 21.04 2.47
N HIS A 716 -23.50 20.90 3.79
CA HIS A 716 -22.76 19.89 4.55
C HIS A 716 -23.17 18.43 4.25
N PHE A 717 -24.35 18.24 3.65
CA PHE A 717 -24.86 16.97 3.16
C PHE A 717 -25.03 16.97 1.64
N GLY A 718 -24.26 17.83 0.94
CA GLY A 718 -24.20 17.87 -0.51
C GLY A 718 -25.40 18.52 -1.19
N GLY A 719 -26.26 19.24 -0.46
CA GLY A 719 -27.29 20.09 -1.07
C GLY A 719 -26.69 21.36 -1.70
N GLY A 720 -27.26 21.84 -2.80
CA GLY A 720 -26.70 22.95 -3.58
C GLY A 720 -25.31 22.67 -4.14
N LEU A 721 -25.03 21.42 -4.53
CA LEU A 721 -23.82 21.01 -5.23
C LEU A 721 -23.92 21.44 -6.70
N PHE A 722 -22.87 22.06 -7.23
CA PHE A 722 -22.80 22.43 -8.64
C PHE A 722 -21.82 21.57 -9.43
N CYS A 723 -22.12 21.30 -10.71
CA CYS A 723 -21.20 20.72 -11.70
C CYS A 723 -20.96 21.70 -12.84
N ARG A 724 -19.81 21.57 -13.51
CA ARG A 724 -19.54 22.33 -14.73
C ARG A 724 -20.48 21.93 -15.86
N VAL A 725 -20.83 22.92 -16.68
CA VAL A 725 -21.56 22.75 -17.95
C VAL A 725 -20.59 22.67 -19.11
#